data_AF-A0A2G6P5W1-F1
#
_entry.id   AF-A0A2G6P5W1-F1
#
_cell.length_a   1.000
_cell.length_b   1.000
_cell.length_c   1.000
_cell.angle_alpha   90.00
_cell.angle_beta   90.00
_cell.angle_gamma   90.00
#
_symmetry.space_group_name_H-M   'P 1'
#
loop_
_entity.id
_entity.type
_entity.pdbx_description
1 polymer ?
#
loop_
_entity_poly.entity_id
_entity_poly.type
_entity_poly.pdbx_seq_one_letter_code
_entity_poly.pdbx_strand_id
1 'polypeptide(L)'
;MQPANSKKTSTQTWIIFIGGMLVALCVLCFLGVSLAGAILWYRYDPDVVTPTETPPTAVISQVTPHATTPPALTDTIQPTYTQSPTAPPATLIPVPDILFIPPDEVEQQTVPPRAAADLEMLFNTQYPVHEQFEAAERLSAHKYGERTVTTPAYALGDKQNFIIADGETTIEAALLGITDHTYFWVEDGLDYNVSEVQAIADRLENDYYPRLINLFGQEWQPGVDNDPHFSILHISGESNASELGYFSSTDEYPQTLYTDSNQQEMVYMVMGNLDLGEELYWGTLVHEIQHLIQWYIDPNESTWLNEGLSQLAEIYIGFDTVATIDYIRHPETQLNTWDYETTAVDAHYSGAYLYAVYLWEQLGETAIQELSRHPANGMASIQAILQGYAPERSLSDFTADWVAANFLDNPNAGSRYAYTALDLSTPTFKWRIKELPQEKIFTLDQFGTHYIDLSIYGPVTVKFAGDTTASLFSILPRSGEQIWFAPSQDETNAHLTANFDLTALTSATLTFSAWYDLEKEFDFAYISISTDGGESWELLLPDHTSAGKYGPSYNGRSELENDHLNGWVKESISLNSYVGQPVLIRFDVLTDSAILGQGFAIDDIAIPELGYLDNAENEATWEAKGFVQIGKLLPQKWAVQFIEPEGPTPQVTRLSLNELNQGQWQLEVGKAGGVLAITPLTPYANSPANYWLKIEQ
;
A
#
# COMPACT_ATOMS: atom_id res chain seq x y z
N MET A 1 41.85 55.53 -15.23
CA MET A 1 42.24 54.68 -16.38
C MET A 1 41.70 53.28 -16.12
N GLN A 2 40.87 52.75 -17.03
CA GLN A 2 40.46 51.32 -17.14
C GLN A 2 41.68 50.41 -17.42
N PRO A 3 41.55 49.05 -17.49
CA PRO A 3 40.64 48.10 -16.83
C PRO A 3 41.39 46.83 -16.31
N ALA A 4 40.71 45.86 -15.69
CA ALA A 4 41.23 44.49 -15.48
C ALA A 4 40.16 43.42 -15.75
N ASN A 5 40.64 42.34 -16.36
CA ASN A 5 39.94 41.34 -17.19
C ASN A 5 39.21 40.22 -16.44
N SER A 6 38.18 39.70 -17.10
CA SER A 6 37.48 38.43 -16.83
C SER A 6 38.33 37.18 -17.17
N LYS A 7 38.18 36.12 -16.38
CA LYS A 7 38.35 34.72 -16.84
C LYS A 7 37.17 33.88 -16.36
N LYS A 8 36.36 33.39 -17.30
CA LYS A 8 35.44 32.25 -17.14
C LYS A 8 36.24 30.96 -17.29
N THR A 9 36.01 29.99 -16.41
CA THR A 9 36.43 28.59 -16.59
C THR A 9 35.20 27.68 -16.61
N SER A 10 34.82 27.34 -17.84
CA SER A 10 34.27 26.09 -18.38
C SER A 10 33.73 25.00 -17.43
N THR A 11 32.40 24.88 -17.41
CA THR A 11 31.59 23.72 -16.96
C THR A 11 31.70 22.51 -17.90
N GLN A 12 32.34 22.64 -19.07
CA GLN A 12 32.41 21.57 -20.09
C GLN A 12 33.44 20.47 -19.76
N THR A 13 34.33 20.66 -18.79
CA THR A 13 35.40 19.70 -18.51
C THR A 13 34.97 18.59 -17.54
N TRP A 14 33.88 18.79 -16.78
CA TRP A 14 33.33 17.78 -15.86
C TRP A 14 32.38 16.78 -16.56
N ILE A 15 31.66 17.23 -17.58
CA ILE A 15 30.72 16.38 -18.35
C ILE A 15 31.47 15.30 -19.16
N ILE A 16 32.68 15.63 -19.65
CA ILE A 16 33.51 14.69 -20.44
C ILE A 16 34.14 13.59 -19.55
N PHE A 17 34.41 13.88 -18.27
CA PHE A 17 35.00 12.90 -17.35
C PHE A 17 33.97 11.89 -16.81
N ILE A 18 32.72 12.34 -16.58
CA ILE A 18 31.62 11.47 -16.11
C ILE A 18 31.10 10.59 -17.26
N GLY A 19 30.95 11.15 -18.47
CA GLY A 19 30.56 10.38 -19.66
C GLY A 19 31.59 9.31 -20.07
N GLY A 20 32.88 9.54 -19.80
CA GLY A 20 33.95 8.57 -20.08
C GLY A 20 33.99 7.37 -19.14
N MET A 21 33.47 7.49 -17.91
CA MET A 21 33.48 6.40 -16.91
C MET A 21 32.32 5.42 -17.11
N LEU A 22 31.15 5.91 -17.54
CA LEU A 22 29.97 5.09 -17.84
C LEU A 22 30.20 4.16 -19.05
N VAL A 23 30.86 4.64 -20.09
CA VAL A 23 31.16 3.84 -21.29
C VAL A 23 32.15 2.70 -21.00
N ALA A 24 33.06 2.88 -20.04
CA ALA A 24 34.02 1.84 -19.65
C ALA A 24 33.40 0.71 -18.80
N LEU A 25 32.34 1.00 -18.04
CA LEU A 25 31.60 -0.02 -17.29
C LEU A 25 30.73 -0.89 -18.20
N CYS A 26 30.07 -0.31 -19.21
CA CYS A 26 29.25 -1.06 -20.16
C CYS A 26 30.06 -2.07 -21.01
N VAL A 27 31.32 -1.74 -21.35
CA VAL A 27 32.19 -2.64 -22.15
C VAL A 27 32.69 -3.85 -21.33
N LEU A 28 32.77 -3.74 -20.00
CA LEU A 28 33.15 -4.86 -19.13
C LEU A 28 31.97 -5.82 -18.84
N CYS A 29 30.74 -5.33 -18.80
CA CYS A 29 29.54 -6.18 -18.70
C CYS A 29 29.30 -7.02 -19.96
N PHE A 30 29.58 -6.46 -21.15
CA PHE A 30 29.41 -7.16 -22.43
C PHE A 30 30.33 -8.40 -22.62
N LEU A 31 31.52 -8.39 -22.01
CA LEU A 31 32.48 -9.51 -22.10
C LEU A 31 32.16 -10.67 -21.13
N GLY A 32 31.37 -10.43 -20.08
CA GLY A 32 30.94 -11.46 -19.13
C GLY A 32 29.77 -12.31 -19.66
N VAL A 33 28.81 -11.68 -20.32
CA VAL A 33 27.58 -12.34 -20.81
C VAL A 33 27.84 -13.24 -22.02
N SER A 34 28.78 -12.86 -22.88
CA SER A 34 29.16 -13.63 -24.07
C SER A 34 29.90 -14.94 -23.76
N LEU A 35 30.52 -15.08 -22.57
CA LEU A 35 31.17 -16.32 -22.13
C LEU A 35 30.18 -17.31 -21.49
N ALA A 36 29.08 -16.82 -20.90
CA ALA A 36 28.03 -17.65 -20.31
C ALA A 36 27.11 -18.29 -21.37
N GLY A 37 26.78 -17.55 -22.43
CA GLY A 37 25.97 -18.06 -23.56
C GLY A 37 26.63 -19.20 -24.34
N ALA A 38 27.96 -19.20 -24.45
CA ALA A 38 28.71 -20.26 -25.13
C ALA A 38 28.77 -21.59 -24.34
N ILE A 39 28.56 -21.55 -23.02
CA ILE A 39 28.57 -22.73 -22.14
C ILE A 39 27.20 -23.42 -22.12
N LEU A 40 26.12 -22.65 -22.27
CA LEU A 40 24.74 -23.18 -22.31
C LEU A 40 24.37 -23.83 -23.64
N TRP A 41 24.96 -23.39 -24.76
CA TRP A 41 24.75 -24.00 -26.08
C TRP A 41 25.28 -25.44 -26.21
N TYR A 42 26.24 -25.87 -25.38
CA TYR A 42 26.90 -27.18 -25.52
C TYR A 42 26.20 -28.33 -24.77
N ARG A 43 25.04 -28.11 -24.12
CA ARG A 43 24.38 -29.12 -23.25
C ARG A 43 22.94 -29.50 -23.63
N TYR A 44 22.49 -29.17 -24.82
CA TYR A 44 21.14 -29.51 -25.28
C TYR A 44 21.08 -30.94 -25.85
N ASP A 45 20.29 -31.82 -25.24
CA ASP A 45 19.96 -33.18 -25.70
C ASP A 45 18.44 -33.28 -25.92
N PRO A 46 17.93 -33.51 -27.15
CA PRO A 46 16.51 -33.44 -27.44
C PRO A 46 15.92 -34.84 -27.61
N ASP A 47 15.33 -35.42 -26.56
CA ASP A 47 14.41 -36.57 -26.70
C ASP A 47 13.64 -36.82 -25.38
N VAL A 48 12.44 -36.27 -25.22
CA VAL A 48 11.42 -36.83 -24.30
C VAL A 48 10.03 -36.73 -24.92
N VAL A 49 9.37 -37.88 -24.97
CA VAL A 49 8.09 -38.17 -25.61
C VAL A 49 6.92 -37.86 -24.66
N THR A 50 5.89 -37.18 -25.18
CA THR A 50 4.58 -36.93 -24.54
C THR A 50 3.69 -38.18 -24.45
N PRO A 51 2.98 -38.41 -23.34
CA PRO A 51 1.79 -39.25 -23.32
C PRO A 51 0.49 -38.42 -23.30
N THR A 52 -0.40 -38.76 -24.23
CA THR A 52 -1.79 -38.32 -24.37
C THR A 52 -2.68 -38.97 -23.31
N GLU A 53 -3.38 -38.19 -22.49
CA GLU A 53 -4.64 -38.60 -21.85
C GLU A 53 -5.65 -37.43 -21.87
N THR A 54 -6.83 -37.70 -22.43
CA THR A 54 -8.00 -36.81 -22.45
C THR A 54 -8.69 -36.75 -21.09
N PRO A 55 -9.03 -35.56 -20.56
CA PRO A 55 -9.86 -35.42 -19.36
C PRO A 55 -11.36 -35.62 -19.68
N PRO A 56 -12.17 -36.09 -18.71
CA PRO A 56 -13.60 -36.32 -18.90
C PRO A 56 -14.42 -35.02 -18.83
N THR A 57 -15.44 -34.95 -19.68
CA THR A 57 -16.46 -33.90 -19.78
C THR A 57 -17.28 -33.76 -18.49
N ALA A 58 -17.24 -32.59 -17.85
CA ALA A 58 -18.16 -32.21 -16.79
C ALA A 58 -19.40 -31.50 -17.38
N VAL A 59 -20.59 -31.95 -16.99
CA VAL A 59 -21.89 -31.42 -17.43
C VAL A 59 -22.29 -30.26 -16.52
N ILE A 60 -22.32 -29.05 -17.07
CA ILE A 60 -22.80 -27.84 -16.39
C ILE A 60 -24.34 -27.82 -16.40
N SER A 61 -24.96 -27.77 -15.22
CA SER A 61 -26.39 -27.54 -15.09
C SER A 61 -26.66 -26.04 -15.10
N GLN A 62 -27.46 -25.58 -16.06
CA GLN A 62 -27.90 -24.19 -16.19
C GLN A 62 -28.77 -23.78 -14.99
N VAL A 63 -28.31 -22.78 -14.24
CA VAL A 63 -29.15 -22.02 -13.30
C VAL A 63 -29.45 -20.68 -13.95
N THR A 64 -30.73 -20.39 -14.12
CA THR A 64 -31.25 -19.15 -14.70
C THR A 64 -31.21 -18.03 -13.65
N PRO A 65 -30.69 -16.82 -13.95
CA PRO A 65 -30.73 -15.71 -13.01
C PRO A 65 -32.16 -15.16 -12.92
N HIS A 66 -32.73 -15.13 -11.72
CA HIS A 66 -33.92 -14.34 -11.41
C HIS A 66 -33.48 -12.96 -10.90
N ALA A 67 -33.87 -11.91 -11.62
CA ALA A 67 -33.76 -10.54 -11.15
C ALA A 67 -34.59 -10.33 -9.88
N THR A 68 -33.93 -9.95 -8.78
CA THR A 68 -34.60 -9.48 -7.56
C THR A 68 -34.17 -8.05 -7.26
N THR A 69 -35.14 -7.14 -7.39
CA THR A 69 -35.13 -5.76 -6.89
C THR A 69 -34.66 -5.67 -5.42
N PRO A 70 -33.93 -4.61 -5.02
CA PRO A 70 -33.54 -4.39 -3.64
C PRO A 70 -34.77 -4.15 -2.75
N PRO A 71 -34.86 -4.73 -1.55
CA PRO A 71 -35.94 -4.40 -0.63
C PRO A 71 -35.73 -3.02 0.00
N ALA A 72 -36.83 -2.28 0.12
CA ALA A 72 -36.91 -0.99 0.79
C ALA A 72 -36.56 -1.10 2.28
N LEU A 73 -35.71 -0.18 2.76
CA LEU A 73 -35.43 0.05 4.16
C LEU A 73 -36.65 0.69 4.84
N THR A 74 -37.29 -0.03 5.77
CA THR A 74 -38.20 0.55 6.76
C THR A 74 -38.06 -0.13 8.13
N ASP A 75 -38.13 0.72 9.15
CA ASP A 75 -38.30 0.52 10.60
C ASP A 75 -37.06 0.19 11.46
N THR A 76 -36.41 1.30 11.85
CA THR A 76 -36.05 1.70 13.22
C THR A 76 -35.91 0.59 14.28
N ILE A 77 -34.67 0.28 14.63
CA ILE A 77 -34.32 -0.24 15.95
C ILE A 77 -33.61 0.90 16.70
N GLN A 78 -34.27 1.44 17.74
CA GLN A 78 -33.62 2.34 18.70
C GLN A 78 -32.58 1.56 19.51
N PRO A 79 -31.32 2.04 19.62
CA PRO A 79 -30.39 1.52 20.61
C PRO A 79 -30.87 1.93 22.01
N THR A 80 -31.01 0.94 22.88
CA THR A 80 -31.25 1.17 24.31
C THR A 80 -29.91 1.50 24.96
N TYR A 81 -29.69 2.77 25.32
CA TYR A 81 -28.50 3.19 26.07
C TYR A 81 -28.54 2.60 27.48
N THR A 82 -27.75 1.57 27.72
CA THR A 82 -27.35 1.14 29.07
C THR A 82 -26.31 2.12 29.63
N GLN A 83 -26.57 2.61 30.85
CA GLN A 83 -25.72 3.55 31.58
C GLN A 83 -24.26 3.04 31.70
N SER A 84 -23.31 3.96 31.58
CA SER A 84 -21.87 3.73 31.77
C SER A 84 -21.56 2.91 33.03
N PRO A 85 -20.68 1.90 32.95
CA PRO A 85 -20.15 1.26 34.14
C PRO A 85 -19.31 2.29 34.91
N THR A 86 -19.58 2.40 36.21
CA THR A 86 -18.70 3.08 37.16
C THR A 86 -17.30 2.49 37.06
N ALA A 87 -16.27 3.35 37.00
CA ALA A 87 -14.87 2.97 36.90
C ALA A 87 -14.52 1.80 37.85
N PRO A 88 -13.91 0.71 37.36
CA PRO A 88 -13.46 -0.38 38.22
C PRO A 88 -12.43 0.14 39.23
N PRO A 89 -12.38 -0.41 40.45
CA PRO A 89 -11.29 -0.11 41.36
C PRO A 89 -9.97 -0.48 40.68
N ALA A 90 -8.96 0.41 40.75
CA ALA A 90 -7.65 0.24 40.14
C ALA A 90 -7.10 -1.17 40.39
N THR A 91 -7.22 -2.03 39.37
CA THR A 91 -6.60 -3.34 39.36
C THR A 91 -5.11 -3.11 39.34
N LEU A 92 -4.39 -3.69 40.31
CA LEU A 92 -2.92 -3.69 40.29
C LEU A 92 -2.50 -4.32 38.95
N ILE A 93 -1.93 -3.51 38.06
CA ILE A 93 -1.30 -4.03 36.83
C ILE A 93 -0.21 -4.99 37.31
N PRO A 94 -0.26 -6.29 36.96
CA PRO A 94 0.74 -7.24 37.38
C PRO A 94 2.12 -6.73 36.94
N VAL A 95 3.12 -6.83 37.82
CA VAL A 95 4.50 -6.53 37.44
C VAL A 95 4.92 -7.60 36.44
N PRO A 96 5.34 -7.24 35.22
CA PRO A 96 5.69 -8.24 34.23
C PRO A 96 6.88 -9.10 34.70
N ASP A 97 6.81 -10.40 34.44
CA ASP A 97 7.84 -11.36 34.82
C ASP A 97 9.11 -11.15 33.99
N ILE A 98 10.15 -10.56 34.58
CA ILE A 98 11.45 -10.36 33.90
C ILE A 98 12.21 -11.69 33.85
N LEU A 99 12.44 -12.21 32.63
CA LEU A 99 13.26 -13.42 32.40
C LEU A 99 14.76 -13.09 32.37
N PHE A 100 15.12 -11.95 31.78
CA PHE A 100 16.49 -11.46 31.70
C PHE A 100 16.53 -9.95 31.43
N ILE A 101 17.72 -9.36 31.55
CA ILE A 101 17.97 -7.95 31.25
C ILE A 101 18.77 -7.91 29.94
N PRO A 102 18.16 -7.49 28.81
CA PRO A 102 18.88 -7.31 27.56
C PRO A 102 19.76 -6.05 27.61
N PRO A 103 20.62 -5.83 26.60
CA PRO A 103 21.33 -4.56 26.42
C PRO A 103 20.37 -3.36 26.30
N ASP A 104 20.87 -2.16 26.64
CA ASP A 104 20.08 -0.92 26.73
C ASP A 104 19.47 -0.49 25.37
N GLU A 105 20.00 -0.99 24.25
CA GLU A 105 19.46 -0.72 22.91
C GLU A 105 18.12 -1.42 22.63
N VAL A 106 17.74 -2.43 23.43
CA VAL A 106 16.43 -3.08 23.35
C VAL A 106 15.50 -2.47 24.38
N GLU A 107 14.46 -1.78 23.91
CA GLU A 107 13.53 -1.03 24.74
C GLU A 107 12.57 -1.96 25.49
N GLN A 108 12.77 -2.05 26.81
CA GLN A 108 12.00 -2.90 27.72
C GLN A 108 11.09 -2.07 28.64
N GLN A 109 10.43 -1.08 28.08
CA GLN A 109 9.48 -0.26 28.82
C GLN A 109 8.12 -0.94 28.95
N THR A 110 7.35 -0.56 29.97
CA THR A 110 5.97 -1.02 30.06
C THR A 110 5.15 -0.38 28.95
N VAL A 111 4.46 -1.21 28.17
CA VAL A 111 3.55 -0.74 27.12
C VAL A 111 2.48 0.15 27.76
N PRO A 112 2.26 1.38 27.26
CA PRO A 112 1.22 2.25 27.79
C PRO A 112 -0.16 1.57 27.75
N PRO A 113 -1.01 1.69 28.79
CA PRO A 113 -2.31 1.00 28.84
C PRO A 113 -3.21 1.27 27.63
N ARG A 114 -3.08 2.45 27.02
CA ARG A 114 -3.84 2.86 25.84
C ARG A 114 -3.32 2.30 24.51
N ALA A 115 -2.05 1.90 24.43
CA ALA A 115 -1.40 1.57 23.16
C ALA A 115 -2.12 0.45 22.39
N ALA A 116 -2.70 -0.53 23.09
CA ALA A 116 -3.49 -1.59 22.48
C ALA A 116 -4.81 -1.06 21.89
N ALA A 117 -5.50 -0.15 22.59
CA ALA A 117 -6.72 0.49 22.11
C ALA A 117 -6.45 1.44 20.94
N ASP A 118 -5.31 2.15 20.98
CA ASP A 118 -4.82 2.98 19.89
C ASP A 118 -4.56 2.15 18.62
N LEU A 119 -3.90 0.99 18.74
CA LEU A 119 -3.71 0.07 17.62
C LEU A 119 -5.04 -0.46 17.07
N GLU A 120 -5.97 -0.84 17.96
CA GLU A 120 -7.31 -1.28 17.57
C GLU A 120 -8.12 -0.17 16.89
N MET A 121 -7.95 1.08 17.31
CA MET A 121 -8.57 2.24 16.68
C MET A 121 -8.09 2.41 15.24
N LEU A 122 -6.78 2.29 14.97
CA LEU A 122 -6.25 2.36 13.61
C LEU A 122 -6.84 1.27 12.70
N PHE A 123 -6.99 0.05 13.22
CA PHE A 123 -7.62 -1.06 12.50
C PHE A 123 -9.10 -0.87 12.17
N ASN A 124 -9.84 -0.20 13.06
CA ASN A 124 -11.29 -0.04 12.93
C ASN A 124 -11.69 1.30 12.30
N THR A 125 -10.73 2.20 12.07
CA THR A 125 -10.99 3.49 11.43
C THR A 125 -11.21 3.26 9.95
N GLN A 126 -12.31 3.81 9.44
CA GLN A 126 -12.57 3.87 8.01
C GLN A 126 -11.92 5.13 7.44
N TYR A 127 -11.13 4.95 6.40
CA TYR A 127 -10.46 6.02 5.67
C TYR A 127 -11.31 6.32 4.42
N PRO A 128 -11.96 7.50 4.35
CA PRO A 128 -12.80 7.82 3.21
C PRO A 128 -11.97 7.99 1.94
N VAL A 129 -12.45 7.44 0.84
CA VAL A 129 -11.88 7.64 -0.50
C VAL A 129 -11.80 9.14 -0.85
N HIS A 130 -10.72 9.53 -1.50
CA HIS A 130 -10.56 10.82 -2.14
C HIS A 130 -11.36 10.88 -3.45
N GLU A 131 -12.64 11.20 -3.34
CA GLU A 131 -13.49 11.50 -4.50
C GLU A 131 -13.05 12.81 -5.16
N GLN A 132 -12.17 12.74 -6.16
CA GLN A 132 -11.51 13.91 -6.78
C GLN A 132 -12.50 14.95 -7.29
N PHE A 133 -13.62 14.53 -7.89
CA PHE A 133 -14.65 15.44 -8.42
C PHE A 133 -15.39 16.19 -7.30
N GLU A 134 -15.72 15.51 -6.19
CA GLU A 134 -16.33 16.12 -5.01
C GLU A 134 -15.37 17.12 -4.35
N ALA A 135 -14.13 16.69 -4.13
CA ALA A 135 -13.10 17.52 -3.50
C ALA A 135 -12.84 18.78 -4.32
N ALA A 136 -12.75 18.64 -5.66
CA ALA A 136 -12.56 19.76 -6.56
C ALA A 136 -13.73 20.75 -6.50
N GLU A 137 -14.99 20.30 -6.61
CA GLU A 137 -16.15 21.20 -6.55
C GLU A 137 -16.27 21.90 -5.18
N ARG A 138 -16.10 21.14 -4.10
CA ARG A 138 -16.24 21.64 -2.73
C ARG A 138 -15.16 22.65 -2.36
N LEU A 139 -13.90 22.36 -2.66
CA LEU A 139 -12.75 23.15 -2.18
C LEU A 139 -12.43 24.35 -3.09
N SER A 140 -12.69 24.25 -4.39
CA SER A 140 -12.44 25.37 -5.32
C SER A 140 -13.63 26.34 -5.46
N ALA A 141 -14.82 25.93 -4.99
CA ALA A 141 -16.11 26.58 -5.30
C ALA A 141 -16.37 26.75 -6.81
N HIS A 142 -15.66 26.00 -7.66
CA HIS A 142 -15.87 25.91 -9.10
C HIS A 142 -16.82 24.75 -9.41
N LYS A 143 -17.67 24.91 -10.42
CA LYS A 143 -18.52 23.82 -10.91
C LYS A 143 -17.88 23.20 -12.13
N TYR A 144 -17.55 21.91 -12.04
CA TYR A 144 -16.84 21.18 -13.09
C TYR A 144 -17.78 20.55 -14.11
N GLY A 145 -19.10 20.57 -13.85
CA GLY A 145 -20.12 20.09 -14.78
C GLY A 145 -20.57 18.68 -14.44
N GLU A 146 -20.89 17.90 -15.47
CA GLU A 146 -21.23 16.48 -15.28
C GLU A 146 -19.95 15.65 -15.11
N ARG A 147 -20.01 14.61 -14.28
CA ARG A 147 -18.89 13.66 -14.09
C ARG A 147 -18.66 12.80 -15.33
N THR A 148 -19.68 12.62 -16.17
CA THR A 148 -19.58 11.81 -17.39
C THR A 148 -19.74 12.65 -18.65
N VAL A 149 -19.12 12.18 -19.72
CA VAL A 149 -19.25 12.70 -21.09
C VAL A 149 -20.02 11.71 -21.95
N THR A 150 -20.43 12.11 -23.15
CA THR A 150 -21.08 11.19 -24.09
C THR A 150 -20.21 11.06 -25.33
N THR A 151 -19.67 9.87 -25.53
CA THR A 151 -18.85 9.53 -26.68
C THR A 151 -19.65 8.63 -27.65
N PRO A 152 -19.53 8.81 -28.97
CA PRO A 152 -20.13 7.88 -29.92
C PRO A 152 -19.39 6.54 -29.90
N ALA A 153 -20.14 5.44 -30.02
CA ALA A 153 -19.56 4.11 -30.18
C ALA A 153 -18.63 4.04 -31.41
N TYR A 154 -17.50 3.36 -31.26
CA TYR A 154 -16.47 3.23 -32.29
C TYR A 154 -16.66 2.00 -33.18
N ALA A 155 -16.10 2.04 -34.39
CA ALA A 155 -16.05 0.93 -35.33
C ALA A 155 -14.60 0.61 -35.74
N LEU A 156 -14.37 -0.64 -36.16
CA LEU A 156 -13.04 -1.07 -36.64
C LEU A 156 -12.51 -0.15 -37.74
N GLY A 157 -11.27 0.31 -37.56
CA GLY A 157 -10.58 1.25 -38.43
C GLY A 157 -10.84 2.72 -38.13
N ASP A 158 -11.69 3.05 -37.16
CA ASP A 158 -11.76 4.40 -36.62
C ASP A 158 -10.42 4.81 -36.02
N LYS A 159 -10.16 6.12 -36.02
CA LYS A 159 -8.91 6.70 -35.51
C LYS A 159 -9.23 7.77 -34.47
N GLN A 160 -8.41 7.83 -33.43
CA GLN A 160 -8.52 8.79 -32.34
C GLN A 160 -7.13 9.28 -31.94
N ASN A 161 -7.07 10.51 -31.43
CA ASN A 161 -5.89 11.02 -30.75
C ASN A 161 -5.97 10.69 -29.26
N PHE A 162 -4.88 10.17 -28.71
CA PHE A 162 -4.72 9.89 -27.28
C PHE A 162 -3.62 10.77 -26.70
N ILE A 163 -3.85 11.27 -25.49
CA ILE A 163 -2.87 11.99 -24.67
C ILE A 163 -2.19 10.94 -23.80
N ILE A 164 -0.86 10.91 -23.82
CA ILE A 164 -0.05 9.91 -23.09
C ILE A 164 1.10 10.60 -22.35
N ALA A 165 1.78 9.85 -21.48
CA ALA A 165 2.93 10.32 -20.70
C ALA A 165 2.58 11.58 -19.90
N ASP A 166 1.58 11.48 -19.02
CA ASP A 166 1.13 12.55 -18.12
C ASP A 166 0.87 13.90 -18.82
N GLY A 167 0.20 13.84 -19.98
CA GLY A 167 -0.15 15.04 -20.74
C GLY A 167 0.95 15.60 -21.65
N GLU A 168 2.13 14.96 -21.70
CA GLU A 168 3.28 15.51 -22.46
C GLU A 168 3.19 15.24 -23.97
N THR A 169 2.55 14.14 -24.38
CA THR A 169 2.55 13.69 -25.78
C THR A 169 1.14 13.38 -26.27
N THR A 170 0.88 13.63 -27.55
CA THR A 170 -0.34 13.19 -28.24
C THR A 170 0.03 12.28 -29.39
N ILE A 171 -0.59 11.10 -29.43
CA ILE A 171 -0.42 10.11 -30.50
C ILE A 171 -1.75 9.87 -31.23
N GLU A 172 -1.69 9.39 -32.47
CA GLU A 172 -2.88 8.89 -33.20
C GLU A 172 -2.86 7.36 -33.14
N ALA A 173 -4.00 6.74 -32.85
CA ALA A 173 -4.15 5.29 -32.85
C ALA A 173 -5.40 4.86 -33.64
N ALA A 174 -5.36 3.67 -34.21
CA ALA A 174 -6.46 3.06 -34.94
C ALA A 174 -7.09 1.90 -34.13
N LEU A 175 -8.41 1.78 -34.17
CA LEU A 175 -9.14 0.68 -33.54
C LEU A 175 -9.02 -0.59 -34.38
N LEU A 176 -8.26 -1.58 -33.89
CA LEU A 176 -7.97 -2.81 -34.62
C LEU A 176 -8.65 -4.07 -34.05
N GLY A 177 -9.21 -3.99 -32.84
CA GLY A 177 -10.02 -5.07 -32.25
C GLY A 177 -11.17 -4.52 -31.41
N ILE A 178 -12.32 -5.21 -31.43
CA ILE A 178 -13.51 -4.87 -30.65
C ILE A 178 -14.15 -6.15 -30.11
N THR A 179 -14.51 -6.18 -28.83
CA THR A 179 -15.28 -7.28 -28.21
C THR A 179 -16.59 -6.76 -27.62
N ASP A 180 -17.26 -7.52 -26.75
CA ASP A 180 -18.43 -7.03 -26.04
C ASP A 180 -18.07 -6.04 -24.91
N HIS A 181 -16.80 -6.05 -24.44
CA HIS A 181 -16.33 -5.24 -23.30
C HIS A 181 -15.07 -4.41 -23.58
N THR A 182 -14.39 -4.58 -24.71
CA THR A 182 -13.10 -3.93 -24.94
C THR A 182 -12.91 -3.33 -26.33
N TYR A 183 -12.16 -2.22 -26.36
CA TYR A 183 -11.58 -1.61 -27.56
C TYR A 183 -10.07 -1.76 -27.58
N PHE A 184 -9.50 -2.29 -28.67
CA PHE A 184 -8.06 -2.45 -28.85
C PHE A 184 -7.54 -1.39 -29.82
N TRP A 185 -6.97 -0.33 -29.27
CA TRP A 185 -6.35 0.76 -30.02
C TRP A 185 -4.87 0.49 -30.23
N VAL A 186 -4.37 0.79 -31.42
CA VAL A 186 -2.96 0.58 -31.79
C VAL A 186 -2.38 1.85 -32.39
N GLU A 187 -1.30 2.37 -31.80
CA GLU A 187 -0.60 3.56 -32.26
C GLU A 187 -0.18 3.42 -33.74
N ASP A 188 -0.40 4.50 -34.49
CA ASP A 188 0.08 4.65 -35.86
C ASP A 188 1.61 4.49 -35.92
N GLY A 189 2.08 3.36 -36.46
CA GLY A 189 3.51 3.04 -36.56
C GLY A 189 3.84 1.61 -36.11
N LEU A 190 2.97 1.01 -35.30
CA LEU A 190 3.00 -0.42 -35.01
C LEU A 190 2.40 -1.21 -36.19
N ASP A 191 3.14 -2.20 -36.71
CA ASP A 191 2.76 -2.96 -37.92
C ASP A 191 1.89 -4.18 -37.56
N TYR A 192 0.74 -3.93 -36.93
CA TYR A 192 -0.27 -4.95 -36.64
C TYR A 192 -1.49 -4.80 -37.55
N ASN A 193 -2.13 -5.92 -37.89
CA ASN A 193 -3.36 -5.90 -38.67
C ASN A 193 -4.59 -6.30 -37.83
N VAL A 194 -5.78 -5.94 -38.33
CA VAL A 194 -7.07 -6.20 -37.67
C VAL A 194 -7.25 -7.67 -37.29
N SER A 195 -6.80 -8.62 -38.11
CA SER A 195 -7.00 -10.05 -37.79
C SER A 195 -6.12 -10.55 -36.65
N GLU A 196 -4.93 -9.97 -36.48
CA GLU A 196 -4.03 -10.30 -35.37
C GLU A 196 -4.59 -9.72 -34.06
N VAL A 197 -4.90 -8.43 -34.06
CA VAL A 197 -5.39 -7.74 -32.85
C VAL A 197 -6.77 -8.26 -32.44
N GLN A 198 -7.68 -8.52 -33.39
CA GLN A 198 -8.97 -9.11 -33.06
C GLN A 198 -8.84 -10.51 -32.43
N ALA A 199 -7.86 -11.32 -32.84
CA ALA A 199 -7.65 -12.63 -32.22
C ALA A 199 -7.16 -12.52 -30.76
N ILE A 200 -6.38 -11.49 -30.46
CA ILE A 200 -5.98 -11.14 -29.08
C ILE A 200 -7.21 -10.67 -28.29
N ALA A 201 -8.00 -9.76 -28.86
CA ALA A 201 -9.21 -9.25 -28.24
C ALA A 201 -10.20 -10.39 -27.90
N ASP A 202 -10.48 -11.27 -28.86
CA ASP A 202 -11.34 -12.44 -28.67
C ASP A 202 -10.82 -13.36 -27.57
N ARG A 203 -9.50 -13.52 -27.43
CA ARG A 203 -8.92 -14.36 -26.38
C ARG A 203 -9.07 -13.74 -25.00
N LEU A 204 -8.81 -12.43 -24.86
CA LEU A 204 -9.07 -11.70 -23.62
C LEU A 204 -10.53 -11.89 -23.18
N GLU A 205 -11.47 -11.61 -24.08
CA GLU A 205 -12.91 -11.68 -23.85
C GLU A 205 -13.37 -13.08 -23.39
N ASN A 206 -12.91 -14.13 -24.06
CA ASN A 206 -13.43 -15.47 -23.83
C ASN A 206 -12.69 -16.23 -22.72
N ASP A 207 -11.39 -16.01 -22.54
CA ASP A 207 -10.56 -16.86 -21.70
C ASP A 207 -10.14 -16.19 -20.38
N TYR A 208 -9.94 -14.87 -20.37
CA TYR A 208 -9.27 -14.16 -19.26
C TYR A 208 -10.19 -13.19 -18.53
N TYR A 209 -10.88 -12.32 -19.26
CA TYR A 209 -11.76 -11.31 -18.67
C TYR A 209 -12.81 -11.91 -17.71
N PRO A 210 -13.56 -12.99 -18.04
CA PRO A 210 -14.53 -13.57 -17.11
C PRO A 210 -13.91 -14.08 -15.80
N ARG A 211 -12.62 -14.47 -15.82
CA ARG A 211 -11.89 -14.95 -14.65
C ARG A 211 -11.41 -13.77 -13.79
N LEU A 212 -10.96 -12.68 -14.41
CA LEU A 212 -10.62 -11.43 -13.70
C LEU A 212 -11.84 -10.85 -13.01
N ILE A 213 -12.96 -10.76 -13.71
CA ILE A 213 -14.22 -10.25 -13.13
C ILE A 213 -14.71 -11.15 -11.99
N ASN A 214 -14.57 -12.47 -12.14
CA ASN A 214 -14.90 -13.41 -11.07
C ASN A 214 -14.05 -13.15 -9.82
N LEU A 215 -12.74 -12.95 -9.95
CA LEU A 215 -11.85 -12.83 -8.80
C LEU A 215 -11.88 -11.43 -8.17
N PHE A 216 -11.79 -10.36 -8.95
CA PHE A 216 -11.60 -9.00 -8.44
C PHE A 216 -12.89 -8.17 -8.46
N GLY A 217 -13.66 -8.23 -9.54
CA GLY A 217 -14.90 -7.45 -9.68
C GLY A 217 -15.02 -6.81 -11.03
N GLN A 218 -15.97 -5.89 -11.15
CA GLN A 218 -16.25 -5.20 -12.40
C GLN A 218 -15.58 -3.84 -12.38
N GLU A 219 -14.95 -3.43 -13.48
CA GLU A 219 -14.56 -2.06 -13.76
C GLU A 219 -15.77 -1.12 -13.89
N TRP A 220 -15.53 0.19 -14.04
CA TRP A 220 -16.62 1.13 -14.22
C TRP A 220 -17.31 0.93 -15.57
N GLN A 221 -18.56 0.46 -15.58
CA GLN A 221 -19.34 0.26 -16.80
C GLN A 221 -20.74 0.90 -16.67
N PRO A 222 -21.17 1.80 -17.57
CA PRO A 222 -20.55 2.19 -18.84
C PRO A 222 -19.56 3.36 -18.73
N GLY A 223 -18.92 3.53 -17.57
CA GLY A 223 -17.80 4.44 -17.48
C GLY A 223 -18.06 5.96 -17.56
N VAL A 224 -16.96 6.71 -17.64
CA VAL A 224 -16.88 8.15 -17.77
C VAL A 224 -17.46 8.63 -19.09
N ASP A 225 -17.39 7.85 -20.16
CA ASP A 225 -17.85 8.25 -21.49
C ASP A 225 -19.23 7.69 -21.90
N ASN A 226 -19.85 6.96 -20.97
CA ASN A 226 -21.11 6.22 -21.17
C ASN A 226 -21.02 5.12 -22.25
N ASP A 227 -19.83 4.59 -22.53
CA ASP A 227 -19.60 3.41 -23.36
C ASP A 227 -19.36 2.15 -22.49
N PRO A 228 -19.99 1.00 -22.76
CA PRO A 228 -19.69 -0.22 -22.02
C PRO A 228 -18.30 -0.83 -22.28
N HIS A 229 -17.50 -0.30 -23.21
CA HIS A 229 -16.16 -0.83 -23.49
C HIS A 229 -15.07 0.00 -22.82
N PHE A 230 -14.15 -0.64 -22.11
CA PHE A 230 -12.89 -0.02 -21.74
C PHE A 230 -11.84 -0.20 -22.86
N SER A 231 -10.85 0.69 -22.90
CA SER A 231 -9.85 0.76 -23.95
C SER A 231 -8.51 0.14 -23.53
N ILE A 232 -7.89 -0.62 -24.44
CA ILE A 232 -6.52 -1.13 -24.33
C ILE A 232 -5.71 -0.44 -25.43
N LEU A 233 -4.84 0.48 -25.03
CA LEU A 233 -4.04 1.29 -25.96
C LEU A 233 -2.62 0.73 -26.09
N HIS A 234 -2.28 0.25 -27.28
CA HIS A 234 -0.95 -0.23 -27.61
C HIS A 234 -0.11 0.93 -28.12
N ILE A 235 0.88 1.32 -27.33
CA ILE A 235 1.81 2.40 -27.65
C ILE A 235 3.18 1.83 -28.00
N SER A 236 3.89 2.53 -28.89
CA SER A 236 5.22 2.13 -29.34
C SER A 236 6.22 2.11 -28.19
N GLY A 237 6.30 3.18 -27.39
CA GLY A 237 7.27 3.31 -26.29
C GLY A 237 8.73 3.30 -26.74
N GLU A 238 9.64 3.80 -25.90
CA GLU A 238 11.07 3.59 -26.16
C GLU A 238 11.47 2.15 -25.82
N SER A 239 12.24 1.49 -26.69
CA SER A 239 12.64 0.07 -26.57
C SER A 239 13.65 -0.23 -25.46
N ASN A 240 13.65 0.54 -24.37
CA ASN A 240 14.42 0.35 -23.13
C ASN A 240 13.72 1.02 -21.91
N ALA A 241 12.44 1.39 -22.01
CA ALA A 241 11.68 1.86 -20.86
C ALA A 241 11.54 0.72 -19.84
N SER A 242 11.60 1.01 -18.54
CA SER A 242 11.36 0.00 -17.49
C SER A 242 9.89 -0.40 -17.38
N GLU A 243 8.99 0.45 -17.88
CA GLU A 243 7.54 0.27 -17.86
C GLU A 243 7.08 -0.64 -19.01
N LEU A 244 6.27 -1.64 -18.68
CA LEU A 244 5.68 -2.59 -19.64
C LEU A 244 4.23 -2.21 -19.98
N GLY A 245 3.52 -1.62 -19.03
CA GLY A 245 2.16 -1.13 -19.14
C GLY A 245 1.85 -0.23 -17.95
N TYR A 246 0.72 0.45 -18.00
CA TYR A 246 0.21 1.25 -16.88
C TYR A 246 -1.30 1.46 -16.99
N PHE A 247 -1.93 1.76 -15.86
CA PHE A 247 -3.26 2.33 -15.72
C PHE A 247 -3.15 3.79 -15.23
N SER A 248 -4.00 4.68 -15.75
CA SER A 248 -4.08 6.08 -15.29
C SER A 248 -5.49 6.43 -14.88
N SER A 249 -5.67 6.72 -13.59
CA SER A 249 -6.96 7.17 -13.05
C SER A 249 -7.40 8.54 -13.57
N THR A 250 -6.48 9.32 -14.16
CA THR A 250 -6.80 10.61 -14.77
C THR A 250 -7.79 10.47 -15.91
N ASP A 251 -7.70 9.37 -16.68
CA ASP A 251 -8.57 9.11 -17.84
C ASP A 251 -10.03 8.80 -17.46
N GLU A 252 -10.27 8.45 -16.19
CA GLU A 252 -11.59 8.18 -15.59
C GLU A 252 -12.41 9.45 -15.29
N TYR A 253 -11.89 10.63 -15.68
CA TYR A 253 -12.49 11.92 -15.36
C TYR A 253 -12.70 12.78 -16.61
N PRO A 254 -13.66 13.72 -16.60
CA PRO A 254 -13.87 14.62 -17.73
C PRO A 254 -12.75 15.65 -17.84
N GLN A 255 -12.52 16.15 -19.07
CA GLN A 255 -11.53 17.18 -19.38
C GLN A 255 -11.80 18.53 -18.71
N THR A 256 -13.00 18.72 -18.16
CA THR A 256 -13.29 19.87 -17.31
C THR A 256 -12.51 19.83 -16.00
N LEU A 257 -12.23 18.63 -15.47
CA LEU A 257 -11.43 18.40 -14.26
C LEU A 257 -9.95 18.19 -14.59
N TYR A 258 -9.65 17.24 -15.49
CA TYR A 258 -8.28 16.91 -15.91
C TYR A 258 -8.10 17.13 -17.39
N THR A 259 -7.44 18.23 -17.78
CA THR A 259 -7.36 18.67 -19.19
C THR A 259 -6.66 17.70 -20.13
N ASP A 260 -5.86 16.80 -19.57
CA ASP A 260 -5.07 15.74 -20.19
C ASP A 260 -5.75 14.37 -20.19
N SER A 261 -6.93 14.25 -19.59
CA SER A 261 -7.74 13.02 -19.63
C SER A 261 -8.17 12.66 -21.06
N ASN A 262 -8.07 11.37 -21.39
CA ASN A 262 -8.67 10.76 -22.57
C ASN A 262 -10.18 10.50 -22.42
N GLN A 263 -10.72 10.63 -21.21
CA GLN A 263 -12.12 10.43 -20.86
C GLN A 263 -12.60 9.04 -21.30
N GLN A 264 -11.87 8.00 -20.94
CA GLN A 264 -12.19 6.59 -21.20
C GLN A 264 -11.57 5.75 -20.09
N GLU A 265 -12.25 4.70 -19.68
CA GLU A 265 -11.64 3.62 -18.89
C GLU A 265 -10.54 2.99 -19.74
N MET A 266 -9.28 3.03 -19.30
CA MET A 266 -8.22 2.53 -20.15
C MET A 266 -6.95 2.03 -19.47
N VAL A 267 -6.31 1.09 -20.16
CA VAL A 267 -4.97 0.56 -19.83
C VAL A 267 -4.04 0.72 -21.03
N TYR A 268 -2.76 0.89 -20.75
CA TYR A 268 -1.73 1.17 -21.73
C TYR A 268 -0.74 0.01 -21.82
N MET A 269 -0.38 -0.40 -23.03
CA MET A 269 0.57 -1.47 -23.31
C MET A 269 1.78 -0.92 -24.06
N VAL A 270 2.98 -1.02 -23.47
CA VAL A 270 4.23 -0.48 -24.02
C VAL A 270 4.92 -1.52 -24.92
N MET A 271 4.59 -1.48 -26.22
CA MET A 271 5.01 -2.49 -27.20
C MET A 271 6.51 -2.49 -27.53
N GLY A 272 7.26 -1.47 -27.11
CA GLY A 272 8.71 -1.42 -27.26
C GLY A 272 9.45 -2.51 -26.48
N ASN A 273 8.79 -3.08 -25.46
CA ASN A 273 9.30 -4.15 -24.60
C ASN A 273 8.42 -5.41 -24.62
N LEU A 274 7.29 -5.38 -25.34
CA LEU A 274 6.29 -6.44 -25.36
C LEU A 274 6.07 -6.97 -26.78
N ASP A 275 5.91 -8.28 -26.88
CA ASP A 275 5.52 -8.94 -28.12
C ASP A 275 4.05 -9.39 -28.01
N LEU A 276 3.22 -8.92 -28.95
CA LEU A 276 1.77 -9.15 -28.94
C LEU A 276 1.44 -10.64 -28.84
N GLY A 277 0.71 -11.02 -27.78
CA GLY A 277 0.25 -12.39 -27.55
C GLY A 277 1.25 -13.34 -26.88
N GLU A 278 2.46 -12.88 -26.57
CA GLU A 278 3.43 -13.62 -25.75
C GLU A 278 3.06 -13.55 -24.25
N GLU A 279 3.66 -14.43 -23.44
CA GLU A 279 3.35 -14.57 -22.01
C GLU A 279 3.52 -13.25 -21.23
N LEU A 280 4.61 -12.51 -21.45
CA LEU A 280 4.83 -11.22 -20.79
C LEU A 280 3.78 -10.17 -21.17
N TYR A 281 3.36 -10.13 -22.45
CA TYR A 281 2.28 -9.24 -22.88
C TYR A 281 0.97 -9.55 -22.15
N TRP A 282 0.63 -10.84 -22.01
CA TRP A 282 -0.60 -11.22 -21.32
C TRP A 282 -0.53 -10.98 -19.81
N GLY A 283 0.60 -11.28 -19.17
CA GLY A 283 0.83 -10.97 -17.76
C GLY A 283 0.62 -9.48 -17.50
N THR A 284 1.33 -8.62 -18.23
CA THR A 284 1.14 -7.16 -18.12
C THR A 284 -0.30 -6.73 -18.39
N LEU A 285 -0.97 -7.26 -19.42
CA LEU A 285 -2.33 -6.84 -19.72
C LEU A 285 -3.31 -7.18 -18.59
N VAL A 286 -3.25 -8.38 -18.01
CA VAL A 286 -4.15 -8.76 -16.92
C VAL A 286 -3.80 -8.04 -15.61
N HIS A 287 -2.54 -7.66 -15.43
CA HIS A 287 -2.07 -6.81 -14.34
C HIS A 287 -2.71 -5.42 -14.42
N GLU A 288 -2.62 -4.73 -15.57
CA GLU A 288 -3.21 -3.40 -15.72
C GLU A 288 -4.74 -3.41 -15.64
N ILE A 289 -5.39 -4.46 -16.17
CA ILE A 289 -6.85 -4.62 -16.02
C ILE A 289 -7.23 -4.79 -14.54
N GLN A 290 -6.38 -5.42 -13.72
CA GLN A 290 -6.61 -5.49 -12.28
C GLN A 290 -6.65 -4.08 -11.68
N HIS A 291 -5.69 -3.21 -12.02
CA HIS A 291 -5.68 -1.83 -11.50
C HIS A 291 -6.92 -1.04 -11.90
N LEU A 292 -7.37 -1.17 -13.16
CA LEU A 292 -8.61 -0.57 -13.63
C LEU A 292 -9.83 -1.03 -12.80
N ILE A 293 -9.94 -2.34 -12.54
CA ILE A 293 -11.01 -2.89 -11.70
C ILE A 293 -10.89 -2.36 -10.26
N GLN A 294 -9.69 -2.43 -9.67
CA GLN A 294 -9.41 -2.05 -8.30
C GLN A 294 -9.73 -0.58 -8.04
N TRP A 295 -9.35 0.31 -8.96
CA TRP A 295 -9.66 1.73 -8.87
C TRP A 295 -11.16 2.01 -8.75
N TYR A 296 -12.00 1.25 -9.46
CA TYR A 296 -13.45 1.46 -9.37
C TYR A 296 -14.07 0.88 -8.10
N ILE A 297 -13.62 -0.28 -7.65
CA ILE A 297 -14.25 -1.00 -6.52
C ILE A 297 -13.75 -0.54 -5.15
N ASP A 298 -12.48 -0.18 -5.06
CA ASP A 298 -11.80 0.22 -3.84
C ASP A 298 -10.51 1.01 -4.17
N PRO A 299 -10.65 2.30 -4.57
CA PRO A 299 -9.56 3.14 -5.08
C PRO A 299 -8.48 3.47 -4.04
N ASN A 300 -8.75 3.29 -2.75
CA ASN A 300 -7.83 3.66 -1.68
C ASN A 300 -7.16 2.47 -0.98
N GLU A 301 -7.20 1.28 -1.60
CA GLU A 301 -6.37 0.16 -1.16
C GLU A 301 -4.89 0.54 -1.22
N SER A 302 -4.16 0.12 -0.19
CA SER A 302 -2.72 0.38 -0.05
C SER A 302 -1.93 -0.13 -1.25
N THR A 303 -0.97 0.67 -1.73
CA THR A 303 -0.18 0.36 -2.94
C THR A 303 0.39 -1.05 -2.91
N TRP A 304 1.01 -1.47 -1.81
CA TRP A 304 1.66 -2.80 -1.72
C TRP A 304 0.67 -3.96 -1.91
N LEU A 305 -0.58 -3.82 -1.41
CA LEU A 305 -1.57 -4.87 -1.54
C LEU A 305 -2.22 -4.83 -2.92
N ASN A 306 -2.50 -3.65 -3.46
CA ASN A 306 -2.98 -3.47 -4.83
C ASN A 306 -2.02 -4.10 -5.85
N GLU A 307 -0.72 -3.81 -5.73
CA GLU A 307 0.33 -4.39 -6.58
C GLU A 307 0.43 -5.91 -6.41
N GLY A 308 0.33 -6.41 -5.17
CA GLY A 308 0.29 -7.84 -4.91
C GLY A 308 -0.92 -8.53 -5.55
N LEU A 309 -2.09 -7.89 -5.56
CA LEU A 309 -3.30 -8.39 -6.21
C LEU A 309 -3.20 -8.34 -7.74
N SER A 310 -2.59 -7.29 -8.32
CA SER A 310 -2.26 -7.25 -9.75
C SER A 310 -1.33 -8.39 -10.16
N GLN A 311 -0.29 -8.68 -9.38
CA GLN A 311 0.61 -9.81 -9.65
C GLN A 311 -0.06 -11.17 -9.41
N LEU A 312 -0.98 -11.25 -8.45
CA LEU A 312 -1.83 -12.43 -8.28
C LEU A 312 -2.70 -12.66 -9.52
N ALA A 313 -3.19 -11.62 -10.21
CA ALA A 313 -3.96 -11.76 -11.43
C ALA A 313 -3.17 -12.52 -12.52
N GLU A 314 -1.88 -12.23 -12.66
CA GLU A 314 -0.99 -12.88 -13.63
C GLU A 314 -0.94 -14.40 -13.41
N ILE A 315 -0.53 -14.84 -12.22
CA ILE A 315 -0.39 -16.27 -11.90
C ILE A 315 -1.74 -16.98 -11.79
N TYR A 316 -2.78 -16.28 -11.33
CA TYR A 316 -4.14 -16.81 -11.27
C TYR A 316 -4.63 -17.20 -12.66
N ILE A 317 -4.42 -16.33 -13.66
CA ILE A 317 -4.77 -16.62 -15.04
C ILE A 317 -3.89 -17.74 -15.61
N GLY A 318 -2.61 -17.77 -15.22
CA GLY A 318 -1.66 -18.85 -15.53
C GLY A 318 -0.39 -18.36 -16.21
N PHE A 319 0.00 -17.11 -15.97
CA PHE A 319 1.24 -16.51 -16.47
C PHE A 319 2.26 -16.40 -15.33
N ASP A 320 3.46 -16.94 -15.54
CA ASP A 320 4.55 -16.92 -14.57
C ASP A 320 5.57 -15.85 -14.95
N THR A 321 5.15 -14.60 -14.79
CA THR A 321 5.83 -13.39 -15.27
C THR A 321 6.55 -12.62 -14.16
N VAL A 322 6.33 -13.00 -12.90
CA VAL A 322 6.84 -12.30 -11.70
C VAL A 322 7.92 -13.11 -11.00
N ALA A 323 9.10 -12.50 -10.81
CA ALA A 323 10.20 -13.15 -10.11
C ALA A 323 10.04 -13.07 -8.58
N THR A 324 10.13 -14.22 -7.90
CA THR A 324 10.12 -14.29 -6.42
C THR A 324 11.49 -14.03 -5.79
N ILE A 325 12.55 -13.98 -6.60
CA ILE A 325 13.93 -14.06 -6.11
C ILE A 325 14.38 -12.83 -5.34
N ASP A 326 13.83 -11.65 -5.64
CA ASP A 326 14.29 -10.40 -5.05
C ASP A 326 13.91 -10.29 -3.58
N TYR A 327 12.67 -10.65 -3.22
CA TYR A 327 12.29 -10.76 -1.81
C TYR A 327 13.01 -11.92 -1.11
N ILE A 328 13.18 -13.07 -1.76
CA ILE A 328 13.90 -14.22 -1.18
C ILE A 328 15.37 -13.86 -0.87
N ARG A 329 15.98 -12.96 -1.65
CA ARG A 329 17.33 -12.43 -1.38
C ARG A 329 17.36 -11.29 -0.36
N HIS A 330 16.27 -10.56 -0.23
CA HIS A 330 16.11 -9.42 0.67
C HIS A 330 14.89 -9.57 1.58
N PRO A 331 14.78 -10.65 2.38
CA PRO A 331 13.61 -10.90 3.21
C PRO A 331 13.44 -9.88 4.34
N GLU A 332 14.44 -9.02 4.58
CA GLU A 332 14.33 -7.85 5.45
C GLU A 332 13.45 -6.73 4.90
N THR A 333 13.04 -6.78 3.63
CA THR A 333 12.15 -5.79 3.01
C THR A 333 10.82 -5.74 3.76
N GLN A 334 10.39 -4.54 4.17
CA GLN A 334 9.12 -4.36 4.85
C GLN A 334 7.96 -4.59 3.88
N LEU A 335 7.12 -5.59 4.20
CA LEU A 335 6.02 -6.02 3.32
C LEU A 335 4.94 -4.94 3.13
N ASN A 336 4.56 -4.26 4.21
CA ASN A 336 3.39 -3.40 4.26
C ASN A 336 3.70 -1.91 4.03
N THR A 337 4.71 -1.64 3.21
CA THR A 337 5.08 -0.29 2.78
C THR A 337 5.51 -0.33 1.33
N TRP A 338 5.54 0.83 0.70
CA TRP A 338 6.02 0.99 -0.66
C TRP A 338 7.05 2.11 -0.74
N ASP A 339 8.14 1.89 -1.47
CA ASP A 339 9.19 2.89 -1.67
C ASP A 339 9.78 2.77 -3.09
N TYR A 340 9.30 3.64 -3.97
CA TYR A 340 9.74 3.74 -5.37
C TYR A 340 11.19 4.23 -5.52
N GLU A 341 11.77 4.85 -4.49
CA GLU A 341 13.11 5.46 -4.53
C GLU A 341 14.22 4.48 -4.11
N THR A 342 13.87 3.25 -3.71
CA THR A 342 14.86 2.24 -3.31
C THR A 342 15.39 1.47 -4.51
N THR A 343 16.66 1.05 -4.41
CA THR A 343 17.24 0.08 -5.35
C THR A 343 16.67 -1.34 -5.18
N ALA A 344 15.58 -1.49 -4.42
CA ALA A 344 14.97 -2.76 -4.04
C ALA A 344 13.44 -2.76 -4.29
N VAL A 345 12.93 -1.87 -5.15
CA VAL A 345 11.50 -1.88 -5.56
C VAL A 345 11.05 -3.26 -6.04
N ASP A 346 11.92 -4.00 -6.74
CA ASP A 346 11.67 -5.38 -7.16
C ASP A 346 11.39 -6.31 -5.96
N ALA A 347 12.02 -6.08 -4.80
CA ALA A 347 11.77 -6.86 -3.58
C ALA A 347 10.42 -6.50 -2.93
N HIS A 348 9.94 -5.26 -3.07
CA HIS A 348 8.59 -4.87 -2.64
C HIS A 348 7.53 -5.59 -3.48
N TYR A 349 7.63 -5.50 -4.80
CA TYR A 349 6.81 -6.28 -5.74
C TYR A 349 6.86 -7.78 -5.41
N SER A 350 8.05 -8.34 -5.32
CA SER A 350 8.25 -9.77 -5.02
C SER A 350 7.64 -10.21 -3.68
N GLY A 351 7.72 -9.36 -2.65
CA GLY A 351 7.12 -9.62 -1.33
C GLY A 351 5.60 -9.55 -1.34
N ALA A 352 5.03 -8.53 -1.97
CA ALA A 352 3.60 -8.35 -2.17
C ALA A 352 2.99 -9.52 -2.94
N TYR A 353 3.61 -9.91 -4.07
CA TYR A 353 3.25 -11.09 -4.85
C TYR A 353 3.20 -12.36 -4.00
N LEU A 354 4.28 -12.66 -3.27
CA LEU A 354 4.37 -13.85 -2.43
C LEU A 354 3.25 -13.87 -1.37
N TYR A 355 2.94 -12.73 -0.77
CA TYR A 355 1.89 -12.66 0.24
C TYR A 355 0.49 -12.80 -0.37
N ALA A 356 0.23 -12.19 -1.53
CA ALA A 356 -1.05 -12.31 -2.23
C ALA A 356 -1.33 -13.74 -2.71
N VAL A 357 -0.33 -14.42 -3.27
CA VAL A 357 -0.42 -15.86 -3.62
C VAL A 357 -0.67 -16.69 -2.36
N TYR A 358 0.02 -16.40 -1.26
CA TYR A 358 -0.19 -17.13 -0.01
C TYR A 358 -1.62 -16.92 0.55
N LEU A 359 -2.15 -15.69 0.53
CA LEU A 359 -3.53 -15.41 0.89
C LEU A 359 -4.50 -16.22 0.03
N TRP A 360 -4.30 -16.23 -1.28
CA TRP A 360 -5.16 -16.96 -2.22
C TRP A 360 -5.15 -18.46 -1.97
N GLU A 361 -3.97 -19.07 -1.81
CA GLU A 361 -3.86 -20.51 -1.60
C GLU A 361 -4.38 -20.95 -0.22
N GLN A 362 -4.19 -20.13 0.81
CA GLN A 362 -4.57 -20.48 2.18
C GLN A 362 -6.03 -20.19 2.53
N LEU A 363 -6.66 -19.23 1.84
CA LEU A 363 -8.00 -18.74 2.14
C LEU A 363 -9.01 -19.00 1.01
N GLY A 364 -8.53 -19.19 -0.22
CA GLY A 364 -9.33 -19.48 -1.41
C GLY A 364 -9.88 -18.24 -2.13
N GLU A 365 -10.46 -18.45 -3.32
CA GLU A 365 -10.94 -17.37 -4.19
C GLU A 365 -11.97 -16.46 -3.53
N THR A 366 -12.91 -17.01 -2.74
CA THR A 366 -13.94 -16.18 -2.09
C THR A 366 -13.35 -15.19 -1.10
N ALA A 367 -12.26 -15.55 -0.42
CA ALA A 367 -11.56 -14.63 0.46
C ALA A 367 -10.90 -13.48 -0.32
N ILE A 368 -10.32 -13.77 -1.49
CA ILE A 368 -9.71 -12.75 -2.37
C ILE A 368 -10.78 -11.84 -2.98
N GLN A 369 -11.93 -12.39 -3.37
CA GLN A 369 -13.09 -11.63 -3.84
C GLN A 369 -13.64 -10.65 -2.80
N GLU A 370 -13.60 -11.03 -1.52
CA GLU A 370 -13.98 -10.13 -0.43
C GLU A 370 -12.86 -9.14 -0.11
N LEU A 371 -11.60 -9.57 -0.13
CA LEU A 371 -10.42 -8.74 0.13
C LEU A 371 -10.34 -7.56 -0.85
N SER A 372 -10.43 -7.83 -2.15
CA SER A 372 -10.32 -6.81 -3.21
C SER A 372 -11.41 -5.72 -3.16
N ARG A 373 -12.52 -5.97 -2.45
CA ARG A 373 -13.66 -5.04 -2.32
C ARG A 373 -13.85 -4.57 -0.88
N HIS A 374 -12.89 -4.83 0.00
CA HIS A 374 -13.06 -4.59 1.41
C HIS A 374 -12.85 -3.09 1.71
N PRO A 375 -13.77 -2.40 2.42
CA PRO A 375 -13.68 -0.94 2.64
C PRO A 375 -12.62 -0.51 3.67
N ALA A 376 -11.74 -1.42 4.05
CA ALA A 376 -10.60 -1.15 4.93
C ALA A 376 -9.37 -1.63 4.18
N ASN A 377 -8.22 -1.05 4.44
CA ASN A 377 -7.07 -1.15 3.54
C ASN A 377 -5.91 -1.92 4.20
N GLY A 378 -5.08 -2.53 3.38
CA GLY A 378 -3.83 -3.18 3.73
C GLY A 378 -3.99 -4.19 4.85
N MET A 379 -3.23 -4.03 5.93
CA MET A 379 -3.27 -4.98 7.05
C MET A 379 -4.63 -5.02 7.75
N ALA A 380 -5.44 -3.96 7.70
CA ALA A 380 -6.78 -3.96 8.26
C ALA A 380 -7.74 -4.83 7.46
N SER A 381 -7.67 -4.76 6.13
CA SER A 381 -8.45 -5.60 5.22
C SER A 381 -8.14 -7.08 5.46
N ILE A 382 -6.86 -7.43 5.50
CA ILE A 382 -6.40 -8.81 5.77
C ILE A 382 -6.86 -9.29 7.15
N GLN A 383 -6.73 -8.46 8.19
CA GLN A 383 -7.21 -8.83 9.54
C GLN A 383 -8.72 -9.10 9.54
N ALA A 384 -9.51 -8.32 8.82
CA ALA A 384 -10.96 -8.52 8.71
C ALA A 384 -11.28 -9.82 7.96
N ILE A 385 -10.63 -10.09 6.83
CA ILE A 385 -10.83 -11.32 6.05
C ILE A 385 -10.46 -12.56 6.87
N LEU A 386 -9.37 -12.54 7.64
CA LEU A 386 -8.99 -13.67 8.50
C LEU A 386 -10.09 -14.03 9.51
N GLN A 387 -10.87 -13.06 10.02
CA GLN A 387 -11.97 -13.36 10.96
C GLN A 387 -13.08 -14.21 10.33
N GLY A 388 -13.30 -14.08 9.01
CA GLY A 388 -14.30 -14.87 8.29
C GLY A 388 -13.79 -16.24 7.84
N TYR A 389 -12.53 -16.30 7.39
CA TYR A 389 -11.98 -17.46 6.66
C TYR A 389 -10.99 -18.30 7.46
N ALA A 390 -10.36 -17.72 8.48
CA ALA A 390 -9.37 -18.38 9.33
C ALA A 390 -9.34 -17.80 10.77
N PRO A 391 -10.49 -17.78 11.49
CA PRO A 391 -10.64 -17.07 12.76
C PRO A 391 -9.71 -17.58 13.88
N GLU A 392 -9.12 -18.77 13.71
CA GLU A 392 -8.13 -19.32 14.62
C GLU A 392 -6.71 -18.75 14.43
N ARG A 393 -6.46 -18.03 13.34
CA ARG A 393 -5.18 -17.40 13.00
C ARG A 393 -5.30 -15.89 13.13
N SER A 394 -4.58 -15.30 14.09
CA SER A 394 -4.41 -13.84 14.12
C SER A 394 -3.59 -13.37 12.91
N LEU A 395 -3.63 -12.07 12.58
CA LEU A 395 -2.76 -11.49 11.53
C LEU A 395 -1.28 -11.82 11.77
N SER A 396 -0.82 -11.73 13.03
CA SER A 396 0.56 -12.06 13.40
C SER A 396 0.86 -13.55 13.20
N ASP A 397 -0.09 -14.43 13.53
CA ASP A 397 0.07 -15.87 13.33
C ASP A 397 0.05 -16.26 11.85
N PHE A 398 -0.82 -15.65 11.05
CA PHE A 398 -0.90 -15.90 9.61
C PHE A 398 0.37 -15.45 8.90
N THR A 399 0.85 -14.24 9.23
CA THR A 399 2.11 -13.71 8.67
C THR A 399 3.32 -14.53 9.11
N ALA A 400 3.33 -15.03 10.35
CA ALA A 400 4.37 -15.95 10.80
C ALA A 400 4.34 -17.30 10.05
N ASP A 401 3.16 -17.83 9.71
CA ASP A 401 3.04 -19.02 8.85
C ASP A 401 3.61 -18.75 7.45
N TRP A 402 3.29 -17.60 6.84
CA TRP A 402 3.86 -17.16 5.56
C TRP A 402 5.40 -17.06 5.60
N VAL A 403 5.96 -16.46 6.65
CA VAL A 403 7.43 -16.40 6.86
C VAL A 403 8.05 -17.80 6.90
N ALA A 404 7.39 -18.76 7.54
CA ALA A 404 7.89 -20.14 7.56
C ALA A 404 7.70 -20.83 6.19
N ALA A 405 6.61 -20.56 5.47
CA ALA A 405 6.35 -21.05 4.12
C ALA A 405 7.43 -20.60 3.13
N ASN A 406 7.83 -19.32 3.17
CA ASN A 406 8.89 -18.77 2.32
C ASN A 406 10.25 -19.47 2.50
N PHE A 407 10.50 -20.05 3.68
CA PHE A 407 11.73 -20.79 3.94
C PHE A 407 11.61 -22.28 3.63
N LEU A 408 10.50 -22.90 4.02
CA LEU A 408 10.32 -24.34 3.92
C LEU A 408 9.92 -24.79 2.53
N ASP A 409 8.95 -24.10 1.95
CA ASP A 409 8.21 -24.45 0.74
C ASP A 409 8.05 -25.97 0.54
N ASN A 410 7.43 -26.63 1.52
CA ASN A 410 7.42 -28.10 1.57
C ASN A 410 6.06 -28.64 2.02
N PRO A 411 5.29 -29.33 1.14
CA PRO A 411 3.96 -29.82 1.49
C PRO A 411 3.97 -30.87 2.61
N ASN A 412 5.11 -31.52 2.89
CA ASN A 412 5.23 -32.46 4.02
C ASN A 412 5.31 -31.76 5.39
N ALA A 413 5.60 -30.46 5.42
CA ALA A 413 5.50 -29.64 6.63
C ALA A 413 4.04 -29.30 6.98
N GLY A 414 3.12 -29.54 6.04
CA GLY A 414 1.71 -29.14 6.09
C GLY A 414 1.42 -28.03 5.08
N SER A 415 0.17 -27.94 4.62
CA SER A 415 -0.24 -26.98 3.58
C SER A 415 -0.03 -25.51 3.94
N ARG A 416 0.13 -25.19 5.23
CA ARG A 416 0.39 -23.83 5.72
C ARG A 416 1.82 -23.35 5.44
N TYR A 417 2.74 -24.26 5.14
CA TYR A 417 4.17 -23.98 4.97
C TYR A 417 4.69 -24.37 3.58
N ALA A 418 3.81 -24.33 2.58
CA ALA A 418 4.11 -24.69 1.21
C ALA A 418 3.28 -23.84 0.26
N TYR A 419 3.82 -23.62 -0.94
CA TYR A 419 3.10 -23.08 -2.07
C TYR A 419 2.68 -24.22 -3.01
N THR A 420 1.59 -24.03 -3.75
CA THR A 420 1.19 -24.96 -4.83
C THR A 420 1.46 -24.40 -6.22
N ALA A 421 1.38 -23.09 -6.38
CA ALA A 421 1.64 -22.34 -7.60
C ALA A 421 3.12 -21.96 -7.77
N LEU A 422 3.90 -21.97 -6.69
CA LEU A 422 5.30 -21.51 -6.68
C LEU A 422 6.26 -22.63 -6.22
N ASP A 423 7.52 -22.51 -6.64
CA ASP A 423 8.66 -23.32 -6.15
C ASP A 423 9.80 -22.38 -5.76
N LEU A 424 9.99 -22.20 -4.46
CA LEU A 424 10.85 -21.16 -3.91
C LEU A 424 12.27 -21.69 -3.63
N SER A 425 13.25 -20.84 -3.92
CA SER A 425 14.61 -21.04 -3.43
C SER A 425 14.73 -20.64 -1.95
N THR A 426 15.73 -21.17 -1.25
CA THR A 426 15.95 -20.84 0.16
C THR A 426 16.27 -19.36 0.37
N PRO A 427 15.59 -18.66 1.30
CA PRO A 427 15.88 -17.29 1.67
C PRO A 427 17.32 -17.04 2.11
N THR A 428 17.79 -15.81 1.91
CA THR A 428 19.12 -15.40 2.37
C THR A 428 19.17 -15.33 3.89
N PHE A 429 20.20 -15.94 4.46
CA PHE A 429 20.45 -15.88 5.90
C PHE A 429 21.12 -14.57 6.30
N LYS A 430 20.52 -13.86 7.26
CA LYS A 430 21.12 -12.68 7.90
C LYS A 430 22.38 -13.05 8.67
N TRP A 431 22.37 -14.20 9.33
CA TRP A 431 23.47 -14.68 10.15
C TRP A 431 23.55 -16.21 10.15
N ARG A 432 24.78 -16.73 10.22
CA ARG A 432 25.06 -18.17 10.36
C ARG A 432 25.87 -18.41 11.62
N ILE A 433 25.34 -19.24 12.52
CA ILE A 433 25.95 -19.59 13.80
C ILE A 433 26.61 -20.95 13.67
N LYS A 434 27.94 -20.99 13.89
CA LYS A 434 28.76 -22.20 13.75
C LYS A 434 29.45 -22.63 15.05
N GLU A 435 29.43 -21.78 16.06
CA GLU A 435 30.04 -22.03 17.36
C GLU A 435 29.25 -21.28 18.45
N LEU A 436 29.32 -21.77 19.69
CA LEU A 436 28.62 -21.20 20.84
C LEU A 436 29.61 -20.83 21.96
N PRO A 437 29.28 -19.83 22.82
CA PRO A 437 28.07 -19.02 22.79
C PRO A 437 28.14 -17.88 21.76
N GLN A 438 26.98 -17.36 21.36
CA GLN A 438 26.85 -16.16 20.53
C GLN A 438 25.84 -15.20 21.15
N GLU A 439 26.05 -13.91 20.94
CA GLU A 439 25.18 -12.85 21.44
C GLU A 439 25.24 -11.65 20.50
N LYS A 440 24.09 -11.13 20.09
CA LYS A 440 24.02 -10.01 19.14
C LYS A 440 22.70 -9.24 19.25
N ILE A 441 22.78 -7.95 18.95
CA ILE A 441 21.63 -7.06 18.77
C ILE A 441 21.44 -6.84 17.27
N PHE A 442 20.19 -6.80 16.84
CA PHE A 442 19.78 -6.51 15.48
C PHE A 442 18.68 -5.45 15.49
N THR A 443 18.56 -4.75 14.36
CA THR A 443 17.47 -3.84 14.04
C THR A 443 16.82 -4.36 12.77
N LEU A 444 15.50 -4.30 12.68
CA LEU A 444 14.71 -4.80 11.56
C LEU A 444 13.44 -3.98 11.40
N ASP A 445 13.10 -3.62 10.16
CA ASP A 445 11.87 -2.91 9.84
C ASP A 445 10.64 -3.80 10.07
N GLN A 446 9.47 -3.21 10.31
CA GLN A 446 8.24 -3.99 10.55
C GLN A 446 7.98 -4.91 9.36
N PHE A 447 7.45 -6.11 9.60
CA PHE A 447 7.16 -7.13 8.59
C PHE A 447 8.35 -7.62 7.74
N GLY A 448 9.55 -7.09 7.94
CA GLY A 448 10.79 -7.69 7.46
C GLY A 448 11.16 -8.92 8.29
N THR A 449 11.98 -9.82 7.72
CA THR A 449 12.35 -11.08 8.35
C THR A 449 13.86 -11.31 8.36
N HIS A 450 14.38 -11.66 9.53
CA HIS A 450 15.72 -12.24 9.63
C HIS A 450 15.64 -13.76 9.74
N TYR A 451 16.21 -14.46 8.74
CA TYR A 451 16.54 -15.88 8.85
C TYR A 451 17.96 -16.06 9.40
N ILE A 452 18.10 -16.82 10.48
CA ILE A 452 19.37 -17.11 11.15
C ILE A 452 19.60 -18.61 11.13
N ASP A 453 20.65 -19.04 10.44
CA ASP A 453 21.05 -20.44 10.29
C ASP A 453 21.82 -20.91 11.53
N LEU A 454 21.27 -21.91 12.22
CA LEU A 454 21.91 -22.65 13.30
C LEU A 454 22.67 -23.85 12.73
N SER A 455 23.86 -23.59 12.18
CA SER A 455 24.82 -24.59 11.71
C SER A 455 25.57 -25.26 12.88
N ILE A 456 24.82 -25.69 13.89
CA ILE A 456 25.25 -26.32 15.15
C ILE A 456 24.34 -27.51 15.44
N TYR A 457 24.70 -28.34 16.43
CA TYR A 457 23.88 -29.48 16.84
C TYR A 457 24.02 -29.77 18.34
N GLY A 458 23.02 -30.42 18.91
CA GLY A 458 22.92 -30.74 20.33
C GLY A 458 22.06 -29.74 21.11
N PRO A 459 22.07 -29.83 22.45
CA PRO A 459 21.27 -28.96 23.30
C PRO A 459 21.76 -27.51 23.21
N VAL A 460 20.81 -26.59 23.05
CA VAL A 460 21.06 -25.14 23.03
C VAL A 460 19.97 -24.40 23.79
N THR A 461 20.39 -23.37 24.52
CA THR A 461 19.50 -22.35 25.07
C THR A 461 19.48 -21.14 24.14
N VAL A 462 18.28 -20.76 23.67
CA VAL A 462 18.06 -19.53 22.90
C VAL A 462 17.31 -18.55 23.78
N LYS A 463 17.79 -17.31 23.91
CA LYS A 463 17.14 -16.22 24.65
C LYS A 463 16.90 -15.05 23.69
N PHE A 464 15.70 -14.50 23.75
CA PHE A 464 15.23 -13.43 22.90
C PHE A 464 14.58 -12.32 23.73
N ALA A 465 14.97 -11.06 23.52
CA ALA A 465 14.19 -9.89 23.91
C ALA A 465 14.04 -8.99 22.69
N GLY A 466 12.84 -8.53 22.40
CA GLY A 466 12.59 -7.48 21.41
C GLY A 466 12.06 -6.22 22.08
N ASP A 467 12.09 -5.10 21.35
CA ASP A 467 11.42 -3.88 21.78
C ASP A 467 9.96 -4.16 22.17
N THR A 468 9.47 -3.44 23.17
CA THR A 468 8.12 -3.58 23.74
C THR A 468 7.10 -2.64 23.12
N THR A 469 7.57 -1.52 22.56
CA THR A 469 6.75 -0.49 21.93
C THR A 469 7.30 -0.12 20.57
N ALA A 470 6.42 0.31 19.68
CA ALA A 470 6.77 0.86 18.38
C ALA A 470 6.24 2.29 18.29
N SER A 471 6.95 3.19 17.63
CA SER A 471 6.48 4.57 17.44
C SER A 471 5.62 4.65 16.17
N LEU A 472 4.41 5.20 16.31
CA LEU A 472 3.53 5.50 15.18
C LEU A 472 4.05 6.69 14.35
N PHE A 473 4.53 7.73 15.04
CA PHE A 473 5.11 8.93 14.44
C PHE A 473 6.30 9.45 15.25
N SER A 474 7.15 10.22 14.59
CA SER A 474 8.41 10.72 15.17
C SER A 474 8.23 11.79 16.25
N ILE A 475 7.17 12.60 16.17
CA ILE A 475 6.91 13.72 17.09
C ILE A 475 6.34 13.29 18.45
N LEU A 476 6.38 14.20 19.43
CA LEU A 476 5.62 14.09 20.68
C LEU A 476 4.34 14.93 20.57
N PRO A 477 3.24 14.52 21.24
CA PRO A 477 2.07 15.37 21.42
C PRO A 477 2.45 16.78 21.89
N ARG A 478 1.76 17.81 21.37
CA ARG A 478 2.08 19.20 21.69
C ARG A 478 1.70 19.53 23.12
N SER A 479 0.58 18.99 23.58
CA SER A 479 0.14 18.91 24.97
C SER A 479 -0.35 17.49 25.28
N GLY A 480 -0.52 17.16 26.56
CA GLY A 480 -1.11 15.88 26.94
C GLY A 480 -0.34 14.64 26.47
N GLU A 481 -1.10 13.58 26.15
CA GLU A 481 -0.63 12.27 25.70
C GLU A 481 -1.22 11.84 24.33
N GLN A 482 -2.26 12.52 23.83
CA GLN A 482 -2.91 12.23 22.55
C GLN A 482 -2.98 13.45 21.65
N ILE A 483 -3.19 13.18 20.36
CA ILE A 483 -3.39 14.16 19.31
C ILE A 483 -4.52 13.69 18.40
N TRP A 484 -5.11 14.61 17.65
CA TRP A 484 -5.88 14.26 16.46
C TRP A 484 -4.90 13.97 15.33
N PHE A 485 -4.92 12.75 14.80
CA PHE A 485 -4.00 12.30 13.77
C PHE A 485 -4.74 11.70 12.59
N ALA A 486 -4.42 12.15 11.39
CA ALA A 486 -4.75 11.49 10.14
C ALA A 486 -3.47 10.79 9.64
N PRO A 487 -3.35 9.45 9.80
CA PRO A 487 -2.26 8.72 9.17
C PRO A 487 -2.38 8.83 7.66
N SER A 488 -1.24 8.87 6.97
CA SER A 488 -1.24 8.76 5.51
C SER A 488 -1.79 7.41 5.07
N GLN A 489 -2.65 7.45 4.06
CA GLN A 489 -3.23 6.32 3.35
C GLN A 489 -3.34 6.75 1.88
N ASP A 490 -3.24 5.83 0.93
CA ASP A 490 -3.39 6.14 -0.49
C ASP A 490 -4.83 6.63 -0.78
N GLU A 491 -5.00 7.52 -1.77
CA GLU A 491 -6.26 8.06 -2.30
C GLU A 491 -7.33 8.34 -1.22
N THR A 492 -6.96 9.07 -0.16
CA THR A 492 -7.80 9.26 1.03
C THR A 492 -8.15 10.73 1.26
N ASN A 493 -9.38 10.98 1.70
CA ASN A 493 -9.89 12.27 2.18
C ASN A 493 -10.28 12.17 3.66
N ALA A 494 -9.28 12.17 4.54
CA ALA A 494 -9.49 12.22 5.97
C ALA A 494 -10.00 13.61 6.36
N HIS A 495 -11.02 13.67 7.21
CA HIS A 495 -11.58 14.94 7.65
C HIS A 495 -12.09 14.93 9.08
N LEU A 496 -11.97 16.11 9.70
CA LEU A 496 -12.37 16.39 11.08
C LEU A 496 -13.27 17.63 11.09
N THR A 497 -14.54 17.47 11.44
CA THR A 497 -15.56 18.54 11.34
C THR A 497 -16.25 18.83 12.67
N ALA A 498 -16.45 20.11 13.02
CA ALA A 498 -17.23 20.50 14.20
C ALA A 498 -18.06 21.76 13.97
N ASN A 499 -19.14 21.89 14.75
CA ASN A 499 -20.03 23.04 14.73
C ASN A 499 -19.76 24.00 15.90
N PHE A 500 -19.68 25.29 15.60
CA PHE A 500 -19.47 26.35 16.58
C PHE A 500 -20.56 27.42 16.47
N ASP A 501 -21.18 27.76 17.59
CA ASP A 501 -22.18 28.85 17.65
C ASP A 501 -21.48 30.19 17.96
N LEU A 502 -21.24 31.00 16.92
CA LEU A 502 -20.64 32.33 17.06
C LEU A 502 -21.68 33.45 17.18
N THR A 503 -22.98 33.13 17.38
CA THR A 503 -24.07 34.11 17.34
C THR A 503 -23.96 35.22 18.36
N ALA A 504 -23.46 34.91 19.55
CA ALA A 504 -23.31 35.87 20.65
C ALA A 504 -22.00 36.67 20.62
N LEU A 505 -21.09 36.36 19.68
CA LEU A 505 -19.76 36.95 19.62
C LEU A 505 -19.72 38.16 18.69
N THR A 506 -18.74 39.05 18.96
CA THR A 506 -18.42 40.20 18.10
C THR A 506 -17.01 40.12 17.51
N SER A 507 -16.21 39.17 18.00
CA SER A 507 -14.94 38.73 17.45
C SER A 507 -14.76 37.25 17.78
N ALA A 508 -14.06 36.52 16.92
CA ALA A 508 -13.72 35.13 17.14
C ALA A 508 -12.41 34.80 16.42
N THR A 509 -11.61 33.93 17.03
CA THR A 509 -10.33 33.46 16.48
C THR A 509 -10.25 31.95 16.63
N LEU A 510 -9.90 31.24 15.56
CA LEU A 510 -9.51 29.84 15.61
C LEU A 510 -8.00 29.75 15.82
N THR A 511 -7.56 29.03 16.86
CA THR A 511 -6.14 28.75 17.08
C THR A 511 -5.92 27.26 17.28
N PHE A 512 -4.82 26.73 16.78
CA PHE A 512 -4.44 25.32 16.96
C PHE A 512 -2.93 25.16 16.73
N SER A 513 -2.41 23.98 17.03
CA SER A 513 -1.08 23.54 16.61
C SER A 513 -1.22 22.46 15.55
N ALA A 514 -0.42 22.54 14.49
CA ALA A 514 -0.39 21.56 13.42
C ALA A 514 1.03 20.98 13.26
N TRP A 515 1.10 19.70 12.96
CA TRP A 515 2.30 19.03 12.46
C TRP A 515 1.92 18.27 11.20
N TYR A 516 2.80 18.28 10.21
CA TYR A 516 2.52 17.59 8.95
C TYR A 516 3.81 17.13 8.27
N ASP A 517 3.74 15.96 7.66
CA ASP A 517 4.71 15.37 6.76
C ASP A 517 3.91 14.74 5.62
N LEU A 518 3.73 15.52 4.56
CA LEU A 518 2.89 15.26 3.40
C LEU A 518 3.76 15.26 2.15
N GLU A 519 3.41 14.46 1.14
CA GLU A 519 4.09 14.51 -0.15
C GLU A 519 4.02 15.92 -0.74
N LYS A 520 5.17 16.41 -1.22
CA LYS A 520 5.25 17.76 -1.74
C LYS A 520 4.56 17.84 -3.11
N GLU A 521 3.70 18.84 -3.31
CA GLU A 521 2.94 19.09 -4.55
C GLU A 521 1.75 18.16 -4.85
N PHE A 522 1.57 17.06 -4.09
CA PHE A 522 0.53 16.05 -4.32
C PHE A 522 -0.44 15.91 -3.14
N ASP A 523 0.10 15.74 -1.92
CA ASP A 523 -0.69 15.66 -0.69
C ASP A 523 -0.96 17.05 -0.08
N PHE A 524 -2.20 17.30 0.33
CA PHE A 524 -2.59 18.61 0.87
C PHE A 524 -3.50 18.49 2.08
N ALA A 525 -3.27 19.36 3.08
CA ALA A 525 -4.27 19.61 4.11
C ALA A 525 -4.93 20.98 3.94
N TYR A 526 -6.25 21.02 4.00
CA TYR A 526 -7.06 22.24 3.86
C TYR A 526 -7.85 22.51 5.12
N ILE A 527 -8.14 23.79 5.34
CA ILE A 527 -9.06 24.21 6.40
C ILE A 527 -10.18 25.00 5.73
N SER A 528 -11.42 24.63 6.02
CA SER A 528 -12.58 25.28 5.43
C SER A 528 -13.65 25.59 6.47
N ILE A 529 -14.50 26.57 6.15
CA ILE A 529 -15.62 26.99 6.97
C ILE A 529 -16.91 27.02 6.14
N SER A 530 -18.02 26.60 6.74
CA SER A 530 -19.35 26.67 6.14
C SER A 530 -20.31 27.46 7.04
N THR A 531 -21.17 28.27 6.42
CA THR A 531 -22.19 29.08 7.08
C THR A 531 -23.62 28.66 6.75
N ASP A 532 -23.78 27.60 5.95
CA ASP A 532 -25.05 27.10 5.41
C ASP A 532 -25.30 25.64 5.77
N GLY A 533 -24.63 25.14 6.82
CA GLY A 533 -24.82 23.77 7.29
C GLY A 533 -24.08 22.72 6.45
N GLY A 534 -23.05 23.13 5.70
CA GLY A 534 -22.19 22.26 4.92
C GLY A 534 -22.55 22.17 3.44
N GLU A 535 -23.49 23.00 2.96
CA GLU A 535 -23.86 23.06 1.54
C GLU A 535 -22.76 23.71 0.70
N SER A 536 -22.04 24.70 1.24
CA SER A 536 -20.86 25.30 0.64
C SER A 536 -19.77 25.59 1.66
N TRP A 537 -18.52 25.64 1.18
CA TRP A 537 -17.33 25.79 2.00
C TRP A 537 -16.43 26.89 1.44
N GLU A 538 -15.86 27.71 2.33
CA GLU A 538 -14.83 28.70 2.03
C GLU A 538 -13.51 28.25 2.66
N LEU A 539 -12.43 28.25 1.87
CA LEU A 539 -11.09 27.97 2.38
C LEU A 539 -10.63 29.10 3.31
N LEU A 540 -10.18 28.71 4.50
CA LEU A 540 -9.55 29.60 5.46
C LEU A 540 -8.06 29.78 5.12
N LEU A 541 -7.50 30.91 5.54
CA LEU A 541 -6.10 31.26 5.30
C LEU A 541 -5.27 31.10 6.58
N PRO A 542 -4.54 29.97 6.76
CA PRO A 542 -3.62 29.80 7.87
C PRO A 542 -2.35 30.64 7.73
N ASP A 543 -1.60 30.79 8.82
CA ASP A 543 -0.35 31.58 8.88
C ASP A 543 0.76 30.90 8.06
N HIS A 544 0.88 29.57 8.14
CA HIS A 544 1.88 28.77 7.40
C HIS A 544 1.31 28.19 6.10
N THR A 545 0.49 28.97 5.40
CA THR A 545 -0.13 28.49 4.17
C THR A 545 0.87 28.35 3.02
N SER A 546 0.71 27.29 2.24
CA SER A 546 1.25 27.12 0.90
C SER A 546 0.12 27.21 -0.15
N ALA A 547 0.50 27.32 -1.42
CA ALA A 547 -0.46 27.20 -2.52
C ALA A 547 -0.66 25.71 -2.84
N GLY A 548 -1.90 25.23 -2.72
CA GLY A 548 -2.30 23.88 -3.12
C GLY A 548 -3.17 23.85 -4.36
N LYS A 549 -3.56 22.63 -4.76
CA LYS A 549 -4.40 22.35 -5.94
C LYS A 549 -5.66 23.21 -6.01
N TYR A 550 -6.33 23.43 -4.87
CA TYR A 550 -7.62 24.14 -4.81
C TYR A 550 -7.56 25.54 -4.17
N GLY A 551 -6.43 25.92 -3.55
CA GLY A 551 -6.31 27.20 -2.85
C GLY A 551 -5.29 27.15 -1.70
N PRO A 552 -5.44 28.01 -0.67
CA PRO A 552 -4.58 27.99 0.52
C PRO A 552 -4.62 26.63 1.23
N SER A 553 -3.46 26.04 1.48
CA SER A 553 -3.31 24.70 2.07
C SER A 553 -2.07 24.58 2.96
N TYR A 554 -1.84 23.40 3.51
CA TYR A 554 -0.53 22.89 3.93
C TYR A 554 -0.03 21.86 2.92
N ASN A 555 1.29 21.78 2.76
CA ASN A 555 1.97 20.81 1.89
C ASN A 555 3.43 20.63 2.37
N GLY A 556 4.04 19.49 2.09
CA GLY A 556 5.43 19.23 2.50
C GLY A 556 5.55 18.98 4.00
N ARG A 557 6.52 19.59 4.67
CA ARG A 557 6.84 19.29 6.08
C ARG A 557 6.87 20.51 6.97
N SER A 558 6.14 20.47 8.08
CA SER A 558 6.09 21.55 9.07
C SER A 558 7.42 21.76 9.80
N GLU A 559 8.30 20.75 9.80
CA GLU A 559 9.66 20.88 10.37
C GLU A 559 10.57 21.83 9.57
N LEU A 560 10.19 22.17 8.34
CA LEU A 560 10.93 23.11 7.50
C LEU A 560 10.50 24.56 7.72
N GLU A 561 9.43 24.80 8.49
CA GLU A 561 8.95 26.12 8.84
C GLU A 561 9.85 26.79 9.88
N ASN A 562 10.09 28.10 9.73
CA ASN A 562 11.16 28.78 10.48
C ASN A 562 10.91 28.90 11.99
N ASP A 563 9.65 28.92 12.43
CA ASP A 563 9.23 29.10 13.82
C ASP A 563 8.56 27.85 14.41
N HIS A 564 8.72 26.69 13.75
CA HIS A 564 8.30 25.41 14.28
C HIS A 564 8.94 25.14 15.66
N LEU A 565 8.20 24.44 16.52
CA LEU A 565 8.67 23.96 17.82
C LEU A 565 8.54 22.44 17.86
N ASN A 566 9.67 21.73 17.72
CA ASN A 566 9.72 20.27 17.62
C ASN A 566 8.80 19.71 16.51
N GLY A 567 8.75 20.43 15.38
CA GLY A 567 7.88 20.08 14.24
C GLY A 567 6.49 20.73 14.28
N TRP A 568 6.00 21.18 15.44
CA TRP A 568 4.69 21.82 15.53
C TRP A 568 4.75 23.29 15.11
N VAL A 569 3.88 23.70 14.21
CA VAL A 569 3.59 25.12 13.92
C VAL A 569 2.34 25.56 14.66
N LYS A 570 2.25 26.84 15.00
CA LYS A 570 1.07 27.42 15.65
C LYS A 570 0.30 28.27 14.67
N GLU A 571 -1.01 28.11 14.68
CA GLU A 571 -1.92 28.73 13.73
C GLU A 571 -2.90 29.66 14.42
N SER A 572 -3.26 30.76 13.75
CA SER A 572 -4.20 31.76 14.26
C SER A 572 -5.02 32.39 13.14
N ILE A 573 -6.25 31.91 12.94
CA ILE A 573 -7.14 32.36 11.86
C ILE A 573 -8.26 33.23 12.43
N SER A 574 -8.45 34.44 11.88
CA SER A 574 -9.56 35.30 12.28
C SER A 574 -10.89 34.78 11.73
N LEU A 575 -11.88 34.62 12.59
CA LEU A 575 -13.25 34.25 12.23
C LEU A 575 -14.23 35.45 12.29
N ASN A 576 -13.70 36.67 12.35
CA ASN A 576 -14.51 37.89 12.55
C ASN A 576 -15.57 38.12 11.46
N SER A 577 -15.35 37.62 10.24
CA SER A 577 -16.33 37.69 9.16
C SER A 577 -17.55 36.80 9.38
N TYR A 578 -17.48 35.86 10.32
CA TYR A 578 -18.47 34.80 10.54
C TYR A 578 -19.16 34.88 11.91
N VAL A 579 -18.86 35.89 12.71
CA VAL A 579 -19.55 36.11 14.00
C VAL A 579 -21.00 36.53 13.77
N GLY A 580 -21.87 36.24 14.73
CA GLY A 580 -23.30 36.52 14.62
C GLY A 580 -24.13 35.38 14.01
N GLN A 581 -23.52 34.23 13.71
CA GLN A 581 -24.16 33.03 13.16
C GLN A 581 -23.43 31.75 13.59
N PRO A 582 -24.07 30.57 13.50
CA PRO A 582 -23.37 29.29 13.63
C PRO A 582 -22.50 29.00 12.40
N VAL A 583 -21.43 28.24 12.60
CA VAL A 583 -20.50 27.81 11.54
C VAL A 583 -20.08 26.36 11.71
N LEU A 584 -19.79 25.69 10.60
CA LEU A 584 -19.00 24.45 10.61
C LEU A 584 -17.56 24.77 10.25
N ILE A 585 -16.61 24.18 10.97
CA ILE A 585 -15.18 24.22 10.63
C ILE A 585 -14.75 22.79 10.30
N ARG A 586 -13.97 22.63 9.23
CA ARG A 586 -13.48 21.34 8.77
C ARG A 586 -11.99 21.41 8.45
N PHE A 587 -11.26 20.40 8.90
CA PHE A 587 -9.91 20.07 8.43
C PHE A 587 -10.05 18.91 7.44
N ASP A 588 -9.44 19.04 6.27
CA ASP A 588 -9.35 18.00 5.24
C ASP A 588 -7.87 17.64 5.06
N VAL A 589 -7.56 16.36 4.85
CA VAL A 589 -6.26 15.84 4.43
C VAL A 589 -6.51 14.96 3.22
N LEU A 590 -6.03 15.42 2.07
CA LEU A 590 -6.19 14.76 0.78
C LEU A 590 -4.84 14.18 0.36
N THR A 591 -4.82 12.89 0.05
CA THR A 591 -3.68 12.17 -0.50
C THR A 591 -3.97 11.65 -1.90
N ASP A 592 -2.94 11.38 -2.69
CA ASP A 592 -3.04 10.70 -3.97
C ASP A 592 -2.65 9.21 -3.85
N SER A 593 -2.44 8.53 -4.98
CA SER A 593 -2.22 7.08 -5.05
C SER A 593 -0.78 6.62 -4.79
N ALA A 594 0.16 7.52 -4.50
CA ALA A 594 1.57 7.18 -4.37
C ALA A 594 2.28 7.98 -3.27
N ILE A 595 3.52 7.58 -2.98
CA ILE A 595 4.50 8.29 -2.12
C ILE A 595 3.87 8.93 -0.88
N LEU A 596 3.75 8.16 0.20
CA LEU A 596 3.17 8.68 1.43
C LEU A 596 4.21 9.37 2.34
N GLY A 597 3.84 10.54 2.88
CA GLY A 597 4.48 11.09 4.08
C GLY A 597 4.02 10.37 5.36
N GLN A 598 4.40 10.84 6.55
CA GLN A 598 3.88 10.27 7.81
C GLN A 598 2.43 10.68 8.16
N GLY A 599 1.93 11.78 7.59
CA GLY A 599 0.53 12.22 7.74
C GLY A 599 0.38 13.61 8.34
N PHE A 600 -0.77 13.86 8.97
CA PHE A 600 -1.17 15.17 9.48
C PHE A 600 -1.69 15.08 10.92
N ALA A 601 -1.23 15.95 11.80
CA ALA A 601 -1.66 16.00 13.19
C ALA A 601 -2.09 17.41 13.63
N ILE A 602 -3.11 17.45 14.49
CA ILE A 602 -3.65 18.66 15.12
C ILE A 602 -3.70 18.45 16.63
N ASP A 603 -3.37 19.50 17.37
CA ASP A 603 -3.53 19.57 18.82
C ASP A 603 -3.90 21.00 19.26
N ASP A 604 -4.38 21.16 20.49
CA ASP A 604 -4.72 22.43 21.13
C ASP A 604 -5.70 23.31 20.31
N ILE A 605 -6.73 22.72 19.69
CA ILE A 605 -7.76 23.45 18.92
C ILE A 605 -8.62 24.29 19.86
N ALA A 606 -8.66 25.59 19.64
CA ALA A 606 -9.34 26.53 20.53
C ALA A 606 -10.06 27.66 19.78
N ILE A 607 -11.18 28.10 20.37
CA ILE A 607 -11.85 29.37 20.08
C ILE A 607 -11.94 30.12 21.41
N PRO A 608 -10.92 30.92 21.77
CA PRO A 608 -10.83 31.54 23.10
C PRO A 608 -12.02 32.40 23.47
N GLU A 609 -12.63 33.10 22.51
CA GLU A 609 -13.80 33.94 22.73
C GLU A 609 -15.07 33.14 23.10
N LEU A 610 -15.12 31.84 22.74
CA LEU A 610 -16.13 30.89 23.22
C LEU A 610 -15.71 30.19 24.52
N GLY A 611 -14.46 30.31 24.95
CA GLY A 611 -13.89 29.49 26.01
C GLY A 611 -13.77 28.01 25.63
N TYR A 612 -13.68 27.72 24.33
CA TYR A 612 -13.55 26.37 23.80
C TYR A 612 -12.08 25.97 23.67
N LEU A 613 -11.76 24.73 24.07
CA LEU A 613 -10.46 24.07 23.92
C LEU A 613 -10.69 22.56 23.76
N ASP A 614 -10.10 21.99 22.72
CA ASP A 614 -9.95 20.56 22.48
C ASP A 614 -8.45 20.27 22.30
N ASN A 615 -7.88 19.56 23.27
CA ASN A 615 -6.49 19.13 23.26
C ASN A 615 -6.37 17.60 23.07
N ALA A 616 -7.36 16.98 22.40
CA ALA A 616 -7.45 15.54 22.14
C ALA A 616 -7.49 14.60 23.36
N GLU A 617 -7.51 15.12 24.60
CA GLU A 617 -7.52 14.30 25.83
C GLU A 617 -8.91 13.88 26.32
N ASN A 618 -9.95 14.54 25.82
CA ASN A 618 -11.33 14.35 26.28
C ASN A 618 -12.20 13.76 25.16
N GLU A 619 -13.44 13.38 25.51
CA GLU A 619 -14.42 12.92 24.53
C GLU A 619 -14.54 13.90 23.35
N ALA A 620 -14.43 13.37 22.13
CA ALA A 620 -14.39 14.14 20.91
C ALA A 620 -15.65 15.01 20.71
N THR A 621 -15.43 16.31 20.50
CA THR A 621 -16.47 17.23 20.01
C THR A 621 -16.55 17.30 18.49
N TRP A 622 -15.56 16.71 17.81
CA TRP A 622 -15.41 16.65 16.37
C TRP A 622 -15.94 15.34 15.80
N GLU A 623 -16.61 15.41 14.66
CA GLU A 623 -16.89 14.27 13.80
C GLU A 623 -15.63 13.94 12.99
N ALA A 624 -15.01 12.80 13.31
CA ALA A 624 -13.79 12.33 12.66
C ALA A 624 -14.10 11.23 11.64
N LYS A 625 -13.54 11.36 10.44
CA LYS A 625 -13.47 10.30 9.42
C LYS A 625 -12.04 10.23 8.90
N GLY A 626 -11.36 9.09 9.05
CA GLY A 626 -9.92 8.97 8.81
C GLY A 626 -9.01 9.62 9.86
N PHE A 627 -9.50 10.58 10.66
CA PHE A 627 -8.80 11.06 11.85
C PHE A 627 -9.04 10.16 13.07
N VAL A 628 -8.00 9.99 13.89
CA VAL A 628 -8.02 9.25 15.15
C VAL A 628 -7.50 10.09 16.32
N GLN A 629 -8.05 9.88 17.52
CA GLN A 629 -7.47 10.42 18.76
C GLN A 629 -6.47 9.39 19.31
N ILE A 630 -5.18 9.64 19.15
CA ILE A 630 -4.17 8.59 19.34
C ILE A 630 -2.91 9.06 20.04
N GLY A 631 -2.22 8.14 20.72
CA GLY A 631 -0.93 8.36 21.33
C GLY A 631 0.21 7.99 20.40
N LYS A 632 1.43 8.31 20.84
CA LYS A 632 2.63 8.05 20.04
C LYS A 632 2.96 6.55 19.90
N LEU A 633 2.72 5.76 20.95
CA LEU A 633 3.29 4.42 21.08
C LEU A 633 2.24 3.34 20.84
N LEU A 634 2.59 2.37 20.01
CA LEU A 634 1.86 1.13 19.76
C LEU A 634 2.56 -0.04 20.47
N PRO A 635 1.86 -1.14 20.80
CA PRO A 635 2.50 -2.36 21.30
C PRO A 635 3.36 -2.97 20.19
N GLN A 636 4.64 -3.21 20.45
CA GLN A 636 5.49 -3.93 19.51
C GLN A 636 5.16 -5.42 19.57
N LYS A 637 4.81 -6.03 18.43
CA LYS A 637 4.61 -7.48 18.31
C LYS A 637 5.79 -8.14 17.62
N TRP A 638 6.03 -9.41 17.96
CA TRP A 638 7.09 -10.23 17.36
C TRP A 638 6.60 -11.64 17.08
N ALA A 639 7.03 -12.21 15.96
CA ALA A 639 7.08 -13.65 15.76
C ALA A 639 8.53 -14.12 15.82
N VAL A 640 8.79 -15.12 16.67
CA VAL A 640 10.09 -15.79 16.78
C VAL A 640 9.85 -17.27 16.62
N GLN A 641 10.43 -17.86 15.58
CA GLN A 641 10.15 -19.22 15.16
C GLN A 641 11.44 -20.02 15.00
N PHE A 642 11.42 -21.29 15.38
CA PHE A 642 12.46 -22.26 15.07
C PHE A 642 11.92 -23.25 14.04
N ILE A 643 12.62 -23.35 12.92
CA ILE A 643 12.30 -24.17 11.76
C ILE A 643 13.31 -25.30 11.68
N GLU A 644 12.83 -26.54 11.67
CA GLU A 644 13.62 -27.74 11.45
C GLU A 644 13.31 -28.28 10.05
N PRO A 645 14.13 -27.94 9.03
CA PRO A 645 13.80 -28.23 7.65
C PRO A 645 14.02 -29.70 7.25
N GLU A 646 14.88 -30.42 7.96
CA GLU A 646 15.23 -31.80 7.62
C GLU A 646 14.50 -32.83 8.50
N GLY A 647 13.84 -33.78 7.85
CA GLY A 647 13.11 -34.89 8.49
C GLY A 647 11.95 -35.37 7.61
N PRO A 648 11.29 -36.50 7.94
CA PRO A 648 10.09 -36.94 7.21
C PRO A 648 8.90 -35.96 7.37
N THR A 649 8.94 -35.10 8.40
CA THR A 649 7.95 -34.06 8.69
C THR A 649 8.67 -32.83 9.24
N PRO A 650 9.06 -31.84 8.40
CA PRO A 650 9.63 -30.59 8.88
C PRO A 650 8.74 -29.96 9.96
N GLN A 651 9.33 -29.28 10.93
CA GLN A 651 8.60 -28.71 12.07
C GLN A 651 8.86 -27.21 12.20
N VAL A 652 7.82 -26.48 12.61
CA VAL A 652 7.89 -25.06 12.95
C VAL A 652 7.38 -24.90 14.37
N THR A 653 8.21 -24.35 15.25
CA THR A 653 7.87 -24.08 16.65
C THR A 653 7.98 -22.60 16.95
N ARG A 654 6.96 -22.00 17.56
CA ARG A 654 6.96 -20.58 17.95
C ARG A 654 7.37 -20.38 19.40
N LEU A 655 8.09 -19.29 19.66
CA LEU A 655 8.49 -18.89 21.01
C LEU A 655 7.36 -18.08 21.62
N SER A 656 6.82 -18.53 22.76
CA SER A 656 5.94 -17.69 23.55
C SER A 656 6.74 -16.58 24.22
N LEU A 657 6.30 -15.33 24.03
CA LEU A 657 6.89 -14.15 24.65
C LEU A 657 6.01 -13.66 25.80
N ASN A 658 6.63 -13.10 26.83
CA ASN A 658 5.93 -12.42 27.93
C ASN A 658 5.57 -10.97 27.53
N GLU A 659 4.96 -10.22 28.47
CA GLU A 659 4.55 -8.81 28.28
C GLU A 659 5.71 -7.84 28.01
N LEU A 660 6.97 -8.27 28.21
CA LEU A 660 8.18 -7.51 27.87
C LEU A 660 8.83 -7.98 26.56
N ASN A 661 8.11 -8.77 25.76
CA ASN A 661 8.63 -9.40 24.54
C ASN A 661 9.90 -10.24 24.79
N GLN A 662 9.97 -10.91 25.95
CA GLN A 662 11.05 -11.81 26.32
C GLN A 662 10.60 -13.26 26.22
N GLY A 663 11.47 -14.12 25.71
CA GLY A 663 11.26 -15.57 25.70
C GLY A 663 12.57 -16.34 25.70
N GLN A 664 12.51 -17.60 26.11
CA GLN A 664 13.63 -18.52 25.96
C GLN A 664 13.18 -19.91 25.53
N TRP A 665 14.01 -20.57 24.73
CA TRP A 665 13.89 -21.99 24.42
C TRP A 665 15.04 -22.79 25.01
N GLN A 666 14.73 -24.05 25.31
CA GLN A 666 15.68 -25.14 25.40
C GLN A 666 15.42 -26.04 24.19
N LEU A 667 16.28 -25.96 23.18
CA LEU A 667 16.14 -26.72 21.93
C LEU A 667 17.16 -27.85 21.89
N GLU A 668 16.80 -28.95 21.24
CA GLU A 668 17.75 -30.00 20.83
C GLU A 668 17.93 -29.90 19.32
N VAL A 669 18.98 -29.21 18.87
CA VAL A 669 19.19 -28.98 17.43
C VAL A 669 19.73 -30.25 16.78
N GLY A 670 19.03 -30.73 15.76
CA GLY A 670 19.43 -31.91 14.97
C GLY A 670 20.77 -31.70 14.24
N LYS A 671 21.33 -32.80 13.72
CA LYS A 671 22.59 -32.73 12.93
C LYS A 671 22.48 -31.93 11.64
N ALA A 672 21.26 -31.77 11.15
CA ALA A 672 20.88 -30.91 10.04
C ALA A 672 21.04 -29.42 10.33
N GLY A 673 21.18 -29.05 11.61
CA GLY A 673 20.98 -27.68 12.05
C GLY A 673 19.48 -27.34 12.15
N GLY A 674 19.21 -26.04 12.12
CA GLY A 674 17.85 -25.49 12.04
C GLY A 674 17.92 -23.99 11.80
N VAL A 675 16.78 -23.32 11.68
CA VAL A 675 16.72 -21.89 11.34
C VAL A 675 15.85 -21.16 12.32
N LEU A 676 16.31 -20.01 12.81
CA LEU A 676 15.46 -19.05 13.49
C LEU A 676 14.90 -18.06 12.47
N ALA A 677 13.59 -17.86 12.46
CA ALA A 677 12.93 -16.79 11.71
C ALA A 677 12.36 -15.78 12.71
N ILE A 678 12.75 -14.51 12.57
CA ILE A 678 12.41 -13.43 13.51
C ILE A 678 11.83 -12.25 12.72
N THR A 679 10.63 -11.83 13.10
CA THR A 679 9.84 -10.83 12.36
C THR A 679 9.10 -9.92 13.35
N PRO A 680 9.35 -8.59 13.37
CA PRO A 680 8.49 -7.62 14.04
C PRO A 680 7.18 -7.43 13.27
N LEU A 681 6.04 -7.31 13.96
CA LEU A 681 4.70 -7.46 13.36
C LEU A 681 3.70 -6.39 13.84
N THR A 682 4.12 -5.12 13.90
CA THR A 682 3.26 -4.00 14.30
C THR A 682 2.83 -3.20 13.08
N PRO A 683 1.59 -3.36 12.56
CA PRO A 683 1.16 -2.89 11.23
C PRO A 683 1.39 -1.41 10.94
N TYR A 684 1.00 -0.53 11.86
CA TYR A 684 1.01 0.91 11.61
C TYR A 684 2.29 1.60 12.08
N ALA A 685 3.29 0.85 12.55
CA ALA A 685 4.53 1.44 13.00
C ALA A 685 5.50 1.56 11.82
N ASN A 686 6.02 2.78 11.61
CA ASN A 686 7.04 3.04 10.59
C ASN A 686 8.47 2.99 11.16
N SER A 687 8.60 2.77 12.47
CA SER A 687 9.91 2.65 13.13
C SER A 687 10.46 1.23 13.05
N PRO A 688 11.75 1.06 12.72
CA PRO A 688 12.45 -0.21 12.91
C PRO A 688 12.39 -0.66 14.36
N ALA A 689 12.44 -1.96 14.60
CA ALA A 689 12.43 -2.57 15.92
C ALA A 689 13.76 -3.27 16.21
N ASN A 690 14.25 -3.11 17.43
CA ASN A 690 15.45 -3.78 17.91
C ASN A 690 15.11 -5.10 18.60
N TYR A 691 15.99 -6.09 18.44
CA TYR A 691 15.97 -7.28 19.26
C TYR A 691 17.37 -7.77 19.61
N TRP A 692 17.46 -8.42 20.75
CA TRP A 692 18.64 -9.08 21.28
C TRP A 692 18.44 -10.59 21.25
N LEU A 693 19.45 -11.28 20.73
CA LEU A 693 19.48 -12.73 20.65
C LEU A 693 20.76 -13.24 21.33
N LYS A 694 20.60 -14.17 22.27
CA LYS A 694 21.71 -14.90 22.90
C LYS A 694 21.49 -16.40 22.77
N ILE A 695 22.52 -17.10 22.30
CA ILE A 695 22.49 -18.55 22.09
C ILE A 695 23.70 -19.17 22.78
N GLU A 696 23.44 -20.11 23.69
CA GLU A 696 24.45 -20.77 24.53
C GLU A 696 24.13 -22.27 24.67
N GLN A 697 25.09 -23.06 25.18
CA GLN A 697 24.89 -24.50 25.44
C GLN A 697 24.09 -24.75 26.71
#